data_AF-A0A2N3E435-F1
#
_entry.id   AF-A0A2N3E435-F1
#
_cell.length_a   1.000
_cell.length_b   1.000
_cell.length_c   1.000
_cell.angle_alpha   90.00
_cell.angle_beta   90.00
_cell.angle_gamma   90.00
#
_symmetry.space_group_name_H-M   'P 1'
#
loop_
_entity.id
_entity.type
_entity.pdbx_description
1 polymer ?
#
loop_
_entity_poly.entity_id
_entity_poly.type
_entity_poly.pdbx_seq_one_letter_code
_entity_poly.pdbx_strand_id
1 'polypeptide(L)'
;RMSKAQGNAFFVDATVFPQTRAVLETRAAGFGFELIFGEPEEAARHDVFGALLQYPAAHGGLCDLSAPIAALHARGAVVAVACDLLALTLLKPPGEMGADIALGSAQRFGVPMGYGGPHAAFFATREAFVRAMPGRIIGVSKDARGKTAYRMTLQTREQHIRREKANSNICTSQVLLANMAGMYAVWHGPQGLATIAARVHRLTALLARALGAEGSFFDTFEVKVGAGGTASLLAAAAAAGYNLRRVGDQTIGVSCDETTTREDIAAVARLFGKQLPSEDGLCAIPPGLQRQSPFLTHPVFNSHHSEHALLRYLKRLQNRDLALDQAMIPLGSCTMKLNPAAAMLPVSWPEFAEMHPFAPREQAAGYRALFDELENQLKAITGFDAVSLQPNAGSQGEYAGLMAIRRYHESRGEGARLIEDTRNRPGELGAARVGHDAEGAELVASFLNGEKSRRAACQRLAPFGRRQARELVIGGEFRLDDAGSAVREARDIFGQAVIGLGAEHKIDRWCAAAYFLPLGLCDAACDADGEALAAPVLLGLQIAQPAKLGIDLLGRFLADMAGVQDDDIGIFRRVDFAIASGRHDIDHAGRIIDVHLAAIRLHEDFLARPDRLGGLALVRRGATGWRVVIVHCVRSSPQGTQVNP
;
A
#
# COMPACT_ATOMS: atom_id res chain seq x y z
N ARG A 1 19.64 11.72 7.13
CA ARG A 1 19.51 12.94 7.96
C ARG A 1 19.96 14.13 7.12
N MET A 2 19.12 15.16 6.94
CA MET A 2 19.43 16.37 6.14
C MET A 2 19.60 17.65 6.97
N SER A 3 19.28 17.57 8.26
CA SER A 3 19.37 18.66 9.23
C SER A 3 20.80 19.12 9.49
N LYS A 4 20.96 20.40 9.83
CA LYS A 4 22.25 20.99 10.25
C LYS A 4 22.48 20.86 11.76
N ALA A 5 21.43 20.73 12.55
CA ALA A 5 21.52 20.51 14.00
C ALA A 5 22.23 19.19 14.31
N GLN A 6 22.90 19.11 15.47
CA GLN A 6 23.77 17.99 15.85
C GLN A 6 23.14 17.01 16.84
N GLY A 7 22.17 17.42 17.68
CA GLY A 7 21.48 16.56 18.63
C GLY A 7 20.89 15.26 18.05
N ASN A 8 20.77 14.23 18.90
CA ASN A 8 20.28 12.90 18.49
C ASN A 8 18.76 12.74 18.60
N ALA A 9 18.07 13.74 19.15
CA ALA A 9 16.63 13.71 19.37
C ALA A 9 15.82 14.15 18.13
N PHE A 10 14.64 13.57 17.99
CA PHE A 10 13.61 13.96 17.04
C PHE A 10 12.32 14.28 17.80
N PHE A 11 11.73 15.44 17.52
CA PHE A 11 10.48 15.85 18.17
C PHE A 11 9.28 15.18 17.52
N VAL A 12 8.30 14.80 18.31
CA VAL A 12 7.01 14.26 17.85
C VAL A 12 5.91 14.98 18.62
N ASP A 13 5.05 15.67 17.88
CA ASP A 13 3.82 16.27 18.38
C ASP A 13 3.00 15.24 19.17
N ALA A 14 2.63 15.59 20.41
CA ALA A 14 1.89 14.69 21.31
C ALA A 14 0.53 14.26 20.75
N THR A 15 -0.02 15.03 19.80
CA THR A 15 -1.31 14.80 19.16
C THR A 15 -1.24 13.94 17.88
N VAL A 16 -0.08 13.36 17.53
CA VAL A 16 -0.01 12.33 16.46
C VAL A 16 -0.89 11.13 16.77
N PHE A 17 -1.38 10.44 15.72
CA PHE A 17 -2.14 9.21 15.90
C PHE A 17 -1.31 8.11 16.61
N PRO A 18 -1.91 7.29 17.52
CA PRO A 18 -1.17 6.28 18.30
C PRO A 18 -0.37 5.28 17.45
N GLN A 19 -0.91 4.85 16.30
CA GLN A 19 -0.21 3.97 15.36
C GLN A 19 0.97 4.67 14.66
N THR A 20 0.88 5.97 14.39
CA THR A 20 2.01 6.76 13.88
C THR A 20 3.13 6.82 14.91
N ARG A 21 2.79 7.09 16.18
CA ARG A 21 3.71 7.04 17.32
C ARG A 21 4.41 5.67 17.45
N ALA A 22 3.66 4.57 17.46
CA ALA A 22 4.24 3.22 17.61
C ALA A 22 5.22 2.85 16.47
N VAL A 23 4.92 3.28 15.23
CA VAL A 23 5.84 3.11 14.09
C VAL A 23 7.09 3.98 14.24
N LEU A 24 6.96 5.22 14.72
CA LEU A 24 8.10 6.10 15.01
C LEU A 24 8.99 5.53 16.12
N GLU A 25 8.43 5.09 17.24
CA GLU A 25 9.15 4.48 18.36
C GLU A 25 9.94 3.24 17.89
N THR A 26 9.32 2.39 17.08
CA THR A 26 9.97 1.20 16.50
C THR A 26 11.13 1.58 15.57
N ARG A 27 10.94 2.56 14.68
CA ARG A 27 11.97 3.02 13.73
C ARG A 27 13.12 3.75 14.45
N ALA A 28 12.81 4.62 15.40
CA ALA A 28 13.77 5.40 16.17
C ALA A 28 14.67 4.47 17.00
N ALA A 29 14.09 3.49 17.70
CA ALA A 29 14.85 2.45 18.39
C ALA A 29 15.77 1.64 17.44
N GLY A 30 15.33 1.40 16.20
CA GLY A 30 16.13 0.78 15.15
C GLY A 30 17.37 1.60 14.74
N PHE A 31 17.27 2.93 14.69
CA PHE A 31 18.37 3.84 14.35
C PHE A 31 19.15 4.40 15.56
N GLY A 32 18.68 4.16 16.79
CA GLY A 32 19.25 4.75 18.00
C GLY A 32 18.89 6.23 18.20
N PHE A 33 17.82 6.73 17.58
CA PHE A 33 17.34 8.10 17.79
C PHE A 33 16.50 8.20 19.07
N GLU A 34 16.64 9.32 19.76
CA GLU A 34 15.78 9.69 20.89
C GLU A 34 14.49 10.34 20.36
N LEU A 35 13.34 10.05 20.99
CA LEU A 35 12.06 10.70 20.67
C LEU A 35 11.61 11.56 21.85
N ILE A 36 11.33 12.83 21.58
CA ILE A 36 10.77 13.78 22.55
C ILE A 36 9.34 14.07 22.13
N PHE A 37 8.39 13.89 23.06
CA PHE A 37 6.96 14.14 22.83
C PHE A 37 6.50 15.39 23.60
N GLY A 38 5.70 16.25 22.96
CA GLY A 38 5.14 17.45 23.56
C GLY A 38 4.31 18.27 22.58
N GLU A 39 3.88 19.47 22.97
CA GLU A 39 3.13 20.38 22.08
C GLU A 39 4.06 21.11 21.08
N PRO A 40 3.59 21.47 19.87
CA PRO A 40 4.43 22.07 18.83
C PRO A 40 5.25 23.30 19.26
N GLU A 41 4.70 24.14 20.14
CA GLU A 41 5.32 25.34 20.68
C GLU A 41 6.52 25.04 21.61
N GLU A 42 6.61 23.81 22.12
CA GLU A 42 7.71 23.38 22.99
C GLU A 42 8.88 22.79 22.19
N ALA A 43 8.64 22.35 20.95
CA ALA A 43 9.62 21.66 20.11
C ALA A 43 10.95 22.41 19.97
N ALA A 44 10.90 23.73 19.80
CA ALA A 44 12.08 24.58 19.64
C ALA A 44 12.89 24.80 20.94
N ARG A 45 12.41 24.34 22.10
CA ARG A 45 13.18 24.35 23.36
C ARG A 45 14.27 23.26 23.36
N HIS A 46 14.00 22.12 22.71
CA HIS A 46 14.88 20.95 22.70
C HIS A 46 15.93 21.00 21.58
N ASP A 47 17.06 20.29 21.73
CA ASP A 47 18.05 20.14 20.65
C ASP A 47 17.71 18.95 19.73
N VAL A 48 16.75 19.21 18.83
CA VAL A 48 16.22 18.20 17.92
C VAL A 48 16.71 18.39 16.49
N PHE A 49 17.02 17.30 15.79
CA PHE A 49 17.42 17.38 14.39
C PHE A 49 16.21 17.56 13.45
N GLY A 50 15.00 17.26 13.90
CA GLY A 50 13.78 17.47 13.17
C GLY A 50 12.55 17.27 14.04
N ALA A 51 11.38 17.53 13.47
CA ALA A 51 10.09 17.32 14.12
C ALA A 51 9.09 16.65 13.17
N LEU A 52 8.17 15.87 13.71
CA LEU A 52 6.89 15.55 13.08
C LEU A 52 5.76 16.24 13.84
N LEU A 53 5.00 17.07 13.15
CA LEU A 53 3.79 17.74 13.64
C LEU A 53 2.53 17.16 12.96
N GLN A 54 1.34 17.34 13.53
CA GLN A 54 0.09 16.71 13.05
C GLN A 54 -0.99 17.78 12.74
N TYR A 55 -1.55 17.77 11.53
CA TYR A 55 -2.47 18.81 11.06
C TYR A 55 -3.53 18.29 10.05
N PRO A 56 -4.81 18.11 10.44
CA PRO A 56 -5.36 18.26 11.79
C PRO A 56 -4.74 17.29 12.81
N ALA A 57 -4.75 17.68 14.08
CA ALA A 57 -4.36 16.86 15.23
C ALA A 57 -5.25 15.61 15.38
N ALA A 58 -4.79 14.54 16.04
CA ALA A 58 -5.60 13.31 16.16
C ALA A 58 -6.91 13.48 16.94
N HIS A 59 -7.05 14.50 17.79
CA HIS A 59 -8.33 14.90 18.42
C HIS A 59 -9.20 15.84 17.55
N GLY A 60 -8.80 16.10 16.31
CA GLY A 60 -9.49 16.97 15.35
C GLY A 60 -9.07 18.45 15.36
N GLY A 61 -8.46 18.90 16.46
CA GLY A 61 -7.99 20.28 16.67
C GLY A 61 -7.08 20.83 15.56
N LEU A 62 -7.20 22.15 15.32
CA LEU A 62 -6.38 22.92 14.37
C LEU A 62 -5.52 23.97 15.10
N CYS A 63 -4.22 24.04 14.76
CA CYS A 63 -3.30 25.09 15.19
C CYS A 63 -2.54 25.67 13.97
N ASP A 64 -2.08 26.93 14.03
CA ASP A 64 -1.18 27.47 13.00
C ASP A 64 0.28 27.14 13.33
N LEU A 65 0.79 26.10 12.67
CA LEU A 65 2.14 25.59 12.88
C LEU A 65 3.26 26.54 12.39
N SER A 66 2.94 27.68 11.77
CA SER A 66 3.93 28.60 11.19
C SER A 66 4.98 29.09 12.20
N ALA A 67 4.56 29.38 13.45
CA ALA A 67 5.48 29.84 14.49
C ALA A 67 6.36 28.69 15.06
N PRO A 68 5.81 27.52 15.45
CA PRO A 68 6.59 26.31 15.74
C PRO A 68 7.62 25.95 14.66
N ILE A 69 7.21 25.97 13.39
CA ILE A 69 8.08 25.64 12.24
C ILE A 69 9.23 26.65 12.13
N ALA A 70 8.94 27.96 12.19
CA ALA A 70 9.97 28.99 12.11
C ALA A 70 10.98 28.91 13.28
N ALA A 71 10.52 28.60 14.49
CA ALA A 71 11.39 28.44 15.65
C ALA A 71 12.31 27.21 15.55
N LEU A 72 11.82 26.10 14.97
CA LEU A 72 12.63 24.91 14.66
C LEU A 72 13.64 25.18 13.52
N HIS A 73 13.24 25.93 12.49
CA HIS A 73 14.11 26.36 11.40
C HIS A 73 15.25 27.26 11.87
N ALA A 74 15.01 28.16 12.84
CA ALA A 74 16.04 28.98 13.46
C ALA A 74 17.13 28.13 14.17
N ARG A 75 16.80 26.91 14.60
CA ARG A 75 17.75 25.92 15.17
C ARG A 75 18.36 24.98 14.12
N GLY A 76 18.02 25.14 12.83
CA GLY A 76 18.52 24.32 11.74
C GLY A 76 17.91 22.91 11.64
N ALA A 77 16.78 22.67 12.32
CA ALA A 77 16.01 21.44 12.25
C ALA A 77 15.16 21.36 10.96
N VAL A 78 14.73 20.14 10.59
CA VAL A 78 13.85 19.90 9.43
C VAL A 78 12.47 19.47 9.91
N VAL A 79 11.40 20.11 9.43
CA VAL A 79 10.03 19.88 9.95
C VAL A 79 9.15 19.16 8.95
N ALA A 80 8.62 18.02 9.37
CA ALA A 80 7.58 17.26 8.68
C ALA A 80 6.20 17.51 9.30
N VAL A 81 5.15 17.54 8.47
CA VAL A 81 3.77 17.61 8.93
C VAL A 81 2.97 16.43 8.37
N ALA A 82 2.39 15.64 9.27
CA ALA A 82 1.39 14.62 8.95
C ALA A 82 0.03 15.29 8.74
N CYS A 83 -0.63 15.07 7.61
CA CYS A 83 -1.83 15.80 7.21
C CYS A 83 -2.79 14.99 6.32
N ASP A 84 -4.00 15.53 6.13
CA ASP A 84 -5.11 14.91 5.40
C ASP A 84 -5.44 15.67 4.10
N LEU A 85 -5.48 14.96 2.96
CA LEU A 85 -5.66 15.61 1.65
C LEU A 85 -7.04 16.25 1.43
N LEU A 86 -8.10 15.74 2.08
CA LEU A 86 -9.44 16.31 1.99
C LEU A 86 -9.54 17.58 2.86
N ALA A 87 -8.97 17.54 4.07
CA ALA A 87 -8.86 18.71 4.93
C ALA A 87 -8.07 19.84 4.24
N LEU A 88 -6.96 19.52 3.57
CA LEU A 88 -6.14 20.49 2.82
C LEU A 88 -6.81 21.06 1.54
N THR A 89 -8.06 20.71 1.23
CA THR A 89 -8.85 21.46 0.23
C THR A 89 -9.39 22.77 0.80
N LEU A 90 -9.67 22.82 2.12
CA LEU A 90 -10.19 23.99 2.84
C LEU A 90 -9.19 24.61 3.81
N LEU A 91 -8.16 23.86 4.23
CA LEU A 91 -7.14 24.31 5.18
C LEU A 91 -5.88 24.85 4.50
N LYS A 92 -5.28 25.88 5.11
CA LYS A 92 -3.95 26.42 4.81
C LYS A 92 -2.92 25.26 4.80
N PRO A 93 -2.36 24.88 3.64
CA PRO A 93 -1.52 23.68 3.55
C PRO A 93 -0.15 23.88 4.25
N PRO A 94 0.49 22.80 4.75
CA PRO A 94 1.76 22.89 5.49
C PRO A 94 2.89 23.63 4.77
N GLY A 95 2.92 23.61 3.43
CA GLY A 95 3.89 24.38 2.65
C GLY A 95 3.77 25.91 2.84
N GLU A 96 2.55 26.42 3.05
CA GLU A 96 2.28 27.83 3.36
C GLU A 96 2.55 28.16 4.84
N MET A 97 2.58 27.15 5.72
CA MET A 97 3.08 27.25 7.10
C MET A 97 4.61 27.04 7.19
N GLY A 98 5.30 26.83 6.07
CA GLY A 98 6.76 26.69 6.03
C GLY A 98 7.30 25.27 6.21
N ALA A 99 6.48 24.23 6.25
CA ALA A 99 6.96 22.85 6.41
C ALA A 99 7.92 22.40 5.30
N ASP A 100 8.86 21.51 5.64
CA ASP A 100 9.84 20.96 4.70
C ASP A 100 9.36 19.67 4.03
N ILE A 101 8.53 18.92 4.74
CA ILE A 101 7.94 17.65 4.34
C ILE A 101 6.45 17.68 4.69
N ALA A 102 5.60 17.21 3.79
CA ALA A 102 4.18 16.95 4.06
C ALA A 102 3.86 15.49 3.70
N LEU A 103 3.26 14.75 4.62
CA LEU A 103 2.99 13.31 4.46
C LEU A 103 1.63 12.93 5.04
N GLY A 104 1.10 11.77 4.65
CA GLY A 104 -0.19 11.29 5.16
C GLY A 104 -0.77 10.17 4.30
N SER A 105 -2.05 9.87 4.48
CA SER A 105 -2.78 8.89 3.64
C SER A 105 -3.58 9.59 2.55
N ALA A 106 -3.62 8.97 1.36
CA ALA A 106 -4.53 9.33 0.27
C ALA A 106 -5.78 8.43 0.22
N GLN A 107 -6.02 7.59 1.24
CA GLN A 107 -7.12 6.62 1.29
C GLN A 107 -8.49 7.26 0.96
N ARG A 108 -8.86 8.34 1.65
CA ARG A 108 -10.19 8.96 1.49
C ARG A 108 -10.41 9.67 0.15
N PHE A 109 -9.43 9.64 -0.76
CA PHE A 109 -9.65 9.95 -2.18
C PHE A 109 -10.03 8.66 -2.93
N GLY A 110 -11.25 8.15 -2.67
CA GLY A 110 -11.84 7.07 -3.45
C GLY A 110 -11.20 5.68 -3.29
N VAL A 111 -10.47 5.40 -2.20
CA VAL A 111 -9.97 4.05 -1.88
C VAL A 111 -10.72 3.49 -0.65
N PRO A 112 -11.22 2.23 -0.68
CA PRO A 112 -11.94 1.64 0.45
C PRO A 112 -11.12 1.53 1.75
N MET A 113 -11.78 1.34 2.89
CA MET A 113 -11.13 1.20 4.21
C MET A 113 -10.26 -0.07 4.30
N GLY A 114 -10.70 -1.17 3.69
CA GLY A 114 -9.96 -2.43 3.53
C GLY A 114 -9.43 -3.04 4.82
N TYR A 115 -10.07 -2.76 5.97
CA TYR A 115 -9.59 -3.10 7.31
C TYR A 115 -8.13 -2.72 7.59
N GLY A 116 -7.65 -1.64 6.96
CA GLY A 116 -6.30 -1.09 7.12
C GLY A 116 -5.46 -1.00 5.85
N GLY A 117 -5.95 -1.49 4.70
CA GLY A 117 -5.29 -1.27 3.42
C GLY A 117 -5.77 -2.15 2.28
N PRO A 118 -5.07 -2.12 1.12
CA PRO A 118 -3.92 -1.26 0.83
C PRO A 118 -4.32 0.20 0.60
N HIS A 119 -3.50 1.15 1.09
CA HIS A 119 -3.68 2.59 0.87
C HIS A 119 -2.38 3.24 0.42
N ALA A 120 -2.45 4.19 -0.51
CA ALA A 120 -1.29 5.00 -0.87
C ALA A 120 -1.03 6.08 0.19
N ALA A 121 0.14 6.03 0.82
CA ALA A 121 0.67 7.16 1.58
C ALA A 121 1.30 8.18 0.61
N PHE A 122 1.06 9.46 0.83
CA PHE A 122 1.76 10.53 0.11
C PHE A 122 2.96 11.03 0.91
N PHE A 123 3.98 11.51 0.21
CA PHE A 123 5.19 12.11 0.79
C PHE A 123 5.72 13.18 -0.17
N ALA A 124 5.50 14.45 0.17
CA ALA A 124 5.98 15.61 -0.56
C ALA A 124 7.08 16.32 0.26
N THR A 125 8.01 17.00 -0.42
CA THR A 125 9.07 17.78 0.24
C THR A 125 9.58 18.90 -0.64
N ARG A 126 10.30 19.87 -0.06
CA ARG A 126 10.99 20.95 -0.81
C ARG A 126 11.99 20.36 -1.81
N GLU A 127 12.15 21.00 -2.96
CA GLU A 127 13.05 20.56 -4.04
C GLU A 127 14.49 20.29 -3.56
N ALA A 128 15.01 21.11 -2.63
CA ALA A 128 16.33 20.93 -2.02
C ALA A 128 16.53 19.54 -1.37
N PHE A 129 15.46 18.85 -0.98
CA PHE A 129 15.48 17.52 -0.36
C PHE A 129 15.12 16.39 -1.33
N VAL A 130 14.87 16.65 -2.62
CA VAL A 130 14.48 15.62 -3.61
C VAL A 130 15.51 14.48 -3.73
N ARG A 131 16.81 14.80 -3.55
CA ARG A 131 17.89 13.79 -3.52
C ARG A 131 17.84 12.86 -2.31
N ALA A 132 17.15 13.25 -1.24
CA ALA A 132 16.96 12.49 -0.02
C ALA A 132 15.60 11.75 0.06
N MET A 133 14.69 11.99 -0.90
CA MET A 133 13.39 11.31 -0.92
C MET A 133 13.52 9.78 -0.95
N PRO A 134 12.67 9.04 -0.22
CA PRO A 134 12.52 7.60 -0.37
C PRO A 134 11.74 7.23 -1.64
N GLY A 135 11.87 5.98 -2.10
CA GLY A 135 11.02 5.40 -3.14
C GLY A 135 11.12 6.02 -4.54
N ARG A 136 10.19 5.60 -5.41
CA ARG A 136 10.15 5.94 -6.84
C ARG A 136 9.62 7.37 -7.04
N ILE A 137 10.18 8.09 -8.02
CA ILE A 137 9.69 9.41 -8.47
C ILE A 137 9.49 9.33 -9.98
N ILE A 138 8.35 9.76 -10.51
CA ILE A 138 8.14 9.92 -11.95
C ILE A 138 8.61 11.32 -12.37
N GLY A 139 9.44 11.39 -13.40
CA GLY A 139 9.94 12.62 -13.99
C GLY A 139 9.60 12.73 -15.47
N VAL A 140 9.43 13.97 -15.94
CA VAL A 140 9.28 14.29 -17.35
C VAL A 140 10.64 14.22 -18.04
N SER A 141 10.66 13.68 -19.26
CA SER A 141 11.83 13.47 -20.11
C SER A 141 11.43 13.71 -21.57
N LYS A 142 12.39 13.58 -22.50
CA LYS A 142 12.12 13.42 -23.94
C LYS A 142 12.45 11.99 -24.39
N ASP A 143 11.80 11.55 -25.47
CA ASP A 143 12.13 10.32 -26.20
C ASP A 143 13.22 10.57 -27.28
N ALA A 144 13.58 9.52 -28.02
CA ALA A 144 14.56 9.61 -29.11
C ALA A 144 14.10 10.45 -30.33
N ARG A 145 12.83 10.89 -30.35
CA ARG A 145 12.25 11.78 -31.38
C ARG A 145 11.95 13.18 -30.81
N GLY A 146 12.43 13.48 -29.60
CA GLY A 146 12.22 14.76 -28.91
C GLY A 146 10.85 14.96 -28.27
N LYS A 147 9.94 13.98 -28.36
CA LYS A 147 8.58 14.05 -27.78
C LYS A 147 8.62 13.88 -26.26
N THR A 148 7.72 14.56 -25.56
CA THR A 148 7.58 14.44 -24.09
C THR A 148 7.21 13.02 -23.69
N ALA A 149 7.97 12.45 -22.75
CA ALA A 149 7.79 11.11 -22.21
C ALA A 149 7.99 11.09 -20.69
N TYR A 150 7.48 10.07 -20.01
CA TYR A 150 7.61 9.91 -18.55
C TYR A 150 8.51 8.73 -18.21
N ARG A 151 9.29 8.84 -17.12
CA ARG A 151 10.12 7.74 -16.60
C ARG A 151 10.31 7.83 -15.09
N MET A 152 10.68 6.73 -14.45
CA MET A 152 11.27 6.81 -13.10
C MET A 152 12.58 7.59 -13.16
N THR A 153 12.74 8.59 -12.27
CA THR A 153 13.87 9.52 -12.22
C THR A 153 14.62 9.44 -10.87
N LEU A 154 15.87 9.92 -10.86
CA LEU A 154 16.77 9.88 -9.70
C LEU A 154 16.86 8.48 -9.04
N GLN A 155 16.83 7.41 -9.85
CA GLN A 155 16.78 6.01 -9.39
C GLN A 155 18.00 5.60 -8.55
N THR A 156 19.11 6.34 -8.63
CA THR A 156 20.31 6.16 -7.78
C THR A 156 20.06 6.40 -6.29
N ARG A 157 18.86 6.84 -5.88
CA ARG A 157 18.40 6.89 -4.48
C ARG A 157 17.90 5.54 -3.96
N GLU A 158 17.53 4.63 -4.86
CA GLU A 158 16.70 3.45 -4.59
C GLU A 158 17.54 2.18 -4.38
N GLN A 159 16.97 1.20 -3.67
CA GLN A 159 17.68 0.02 -3.18
C GLN A 159 18.35 -0.82 -4.29
N HIS A 160 17.73 -0.92 -5.47
CA HIS A 160 18.25 -1.74 -6.58
C HIS A 160 19.53 -1.19 -7.22
N ILE A 161 19.90 0.06 -6.94
CA ILE A 161 21.18 0.67 -7.36
C ILE A 161 22.09 0.91 -6.16
N ARG A 162 21.56 1.50 -5.09
CA ARG A 162 22.37 2.04 -3.97
C ARG A 162 22.30 1.20 -2.69
N ARG A 163 21.51 0.12 -2.69
CA ARG A 163 21.48 -0.97 -1.69
C ARG A 163 21.43 -0.47 -0.23
N GLU A 164 22.43 -0.76 0.57
CA GLU A 164 22.57 -0.35 1.97
C GLU A 164 22.77 1.16 2.16
N LYS A 165 23.25 1.86 1.12
CA LYS A 165 23.37 3.32 1.07
C LYS A 165 22.13 4.00 0.47
N ALA A 166 21.07 3.26 0.13
CA ALA A 166 19.83 3.83 -0.41
C ALA A 166 19.07 4.68 0.63
N ASN A 167 18.15 5.52 0.16
CA ASN A 167 17.38 6.41 1.05
C ASN A 167 16.29 5.66 1.85
N SER A 168 15.93 4.44 1.44
CA SER A 168 14.96 3.56 2.09
C SER A 168 15.07 2.13 1.51
N ASN A 169 14.61 1.14 2.28
CA ASN A 169 14.45 -0.26 1.85
C ASN A 169 13.23 -0.49 0.93
N ILE A 170 12.36 0.51 0.73
CA ILE A 170 11.13 0.35 -0.07
C ILE A 170 11.43 -0.06 -1.52
N CYS A 171 10.70 -1.04 -2.03
CA CYS A 171 10.80 -1.54 -3.41
C CYS A 171 9.42 -1.62 -4.08
N THR A 172 8.56 -2.50 -3.56
CA THR A 172 7.12 -2.49 -3.81
C THR A 172 6.50 -1.34 -3.03
N SER A 173 5.55 -0.64 -3.65
CA SER A 173 4.76 0.44 -3.06
C SER A 173 3.35 0.42 -3.63
N GLN A 174 2.48 1.31 -3.15
CA GLN A 174 1.03 1.25 -3.37
C GLN A 174 0.59 1.96 -4.66
N VAL A 175 1.21 1.61 -5.80
CA VAL A 175 1.07 2.32 -7.09
C VAL A 175 -0.37 2.31 -7.62
N LEU A 176 -1.06 1.17 -7.59
CA LEU A 176 -2.46 1.07 -8.04
C LEU A 176 -3.38 2.00 -7.23
N LEU A 177 -3.16 2.08 -5.92
CA LEU A 177 -3.96 2.89 -5.01
C LEU A 177 -3.63 4.39 -5.13
N ALA A 178 -2.38 4.72 -5.46
CA ALA A 178 -1.98 6.08 -5.81
C ALA A 178 -2.62 6.52 -7.15
N ASN A 179 -2.75 5.60 -8.11
CA ASN A 179 -3.48 5.84 -9.35
C ASN A 179 -4.98 6.02 -9.08
N MET A 180 -5.60 5.23 -8.20
CA MET A 180 -7.00 5.42 -7.79
C MET A 180 -7.23 6.80 -7.17
N ALA A 181 -6.42 7.20 -6.19
CA ALA A 181 -6.52 8.53 -5.56
C ALA A 181 -6.24 9.67 -6.54
N GLY A 182 -5.31 9.49 -7.49
CA GLY A 182 -5.08 10.42 -8.58
C GLY A 182 -6.28 10.54 -9.53
N MET A 183 -6.97 9.43 -9.81
CA MET A 183 -8.16 9.42 -10.68
C MET A 183 -9.40 10.00 -9.98
N TYR A 184 -9.55 9.80 -8.67
CA TYR A 184 -10.56 10.51 -7.87
C TYR A 184 -10.34 12.04 -7.91
N ALA A 185 -9.09 12.50 -7.79
CA ALA A 185 -8.77 13.92 -7.95
C ALA A 185 -8.98 14.45 -9.38
N VAL A 186 -8.75 13.64 -10.41
CA VAL A 186 -9.06 13.97 -11.82
C VAL A 186 -10.58 14.02 -12.08
N TRP A 187 -11.33 13.12 -11.44
CA TRP A 187 -12.78 13.03 -11.55
C TRP A 187 -13.50 14.23 -10.92
N HIS A 188 -13.17 14.54 -9.67
CA HIS A 188 -13.83 15.62 -8.93
C HIS A 188 -13.27 17.01 -9.24
N GLY A 189 -11.99 17.12 -9.64
CA GLY A 189 -11.31 18.40 -9.78
C GLY A 189 -11.21 19.20 -8.47
N PRO A 190 -10.63 20.41 -8.47
CA PRO A 190 -10.50 21.20 -7.26
C PRO A 190 -11.86 21.62 -6.66
N GLN A 191 -12.87 21.93 -7.49
CA GLN A 191 -14.19 22.35 -7.03
C GLN A 191 -15.00 21.20 -6.43
N GLY A 192 -14.95 20.00 -7.02
CA GLY A 192 -15.64 18.83 -6.47
C GLY A 192 -15.05 18.41 -5.14
N LEU A 193 -13.72 18.34 -5.03
CA LEU A 193 -13.04 18.02 -3.78
C LEU A 193 -13.35 19.04 -2.67
N ALA A 194 -13.33 20.34 -2.98
CA ALA A 194 -13.72 21.39 -2.03
C ALA A 194 -15.20 21.30 -1.62
N THR A 195 -16.09 20.89 -2.55
CA THR A 195 -17.52 20.69 -2.26
C THR A 195 -17.74 19.51 -1.31
N ILE A 196 -17.03 18.40 -1.52
CA ILE A 196 -17.05 17.23 -0.63
C ILE A 196 -16.57 17.65 0.76
N ALA A 197 -15.38 18.26 0.86
CA ALA A 197 -14.83 18.70 2.14
C ALA A 197 -15.73 19.72 2.86
N ALA A 198 -16.36 20.65 2.14
CA ALA A 198 -17.30 21.62 2.70
C ALA A 198 -18.57 20.94 3.24
N ARG A 199 -19.10 19.91 2.56
CA ARG A 199 -20.21 19.10 3.08
C ARG A 199 -19.80 18.36 4.35
N VAL A 200 -18.64 17.69 4.36
CA VAL A 200 -18.14 16.98 5.56
C VAL A 200 -18.01 17.96 6.73
N HIS A 201 -17.27 19.05 6.55
CA HIS A 201 -17.07 20.07 7.58
C HIS A 201 -18.39 20.65 8.12
N ARG A 202 -19.37 20.93 7.24
CA ARG A 202 -20.68 21.46 7.63
C ARG A 202 -21.48 20.47 8.49
N LEU A 203 -21.44 19.17 8.16
CA LEU A 203 -22.11 18.12 8.93
C LEU A 203 -21.42 17.89 10.28
N THR A 204 -20.08 17.84 10.31
CA THR A 204 -19.29 17.81 11.57
C THR A 204 -19.62 19.01 12.44
N ALA A 205 -19.61 20.23 11.91
CA ALA A 205 -19.87 21.45 12.66
C ALA A 205 -21.32 21.49 13.21
N LEU A 206 -22.30 21.00 12.44
CA LEU A 206 -23.69 20.90 12.90
C LEU A 206 -23.82 19.91 14.07
N LEU A 207 -23.14 18.75 13.99
CA LEU A 207 -23.12 17.76 15.07
C LEU A 207 -22.37 18.27 16.31
N ALA A 208 -21.18 18.86 16.12
CA ALA A 208 -20.39 19.48 17.20
C ALA A 208 -21.22 20.55 17.95
N ARG A 209 -21.93 21.42 17.23
CA ARG A 209 -22.84 22.41 17.82
C ARG A 209 -24.01 21.75 18.57
N ALA A 210 -24.58 20.66 18.06
CA ALA A 210 -25.63 19.90 18.74
C ALA A 210 -25.15 19.24 20.05
N LEU A 211 -23.89 18.78 20.06
CA LEU A 211 -23.27 18.08 21.18
C LEU A 211 -22.57 19.02 22.20
N GLY A 212 -22.39 20.30 21.86
CA GLY A 212 -21.68 21.27 22.70
C GLY A 212 -20.16 21.12 22.68
N ALA A 213 -19.59 20.67 21.56
CA ALA A 213 -18.15 20.65 21.36
C ALA A 213 -17.63 22.03 20.92
N GLU A 214 -16.48 22.41 21.46
CA GLU A 214 -15.84 23.72 21.28
C GLU A 214 -14.50 23.59 20.53
N GLY A 215 -13.91 24.72 20.13
CA GLY A 215 -12.62 24.77 19.45
C GLY A 215 -12.72 24.74 17.92
N SER A 216 -11.58 24.53 17.27
CA SER A 216 -11.45 24.58 15.80
C SER A 216 -11.03 23.24 15.22
N PHE A 217 -11.75 22.80 14.20
CA PHE A 217 -11.63 21.45 13.61
C PHE A 217 -12.04 21.41 12.15
N PHE A 218 -11.63 20.34 11.44
CA PHE A 218 -12.13 20.00 10.10
C PHE A 218 -13.34 19.05 10.17
N ASP A 219 -13.11 17.75 10.33
CA ASP A 219 -14.13 16.70 10.26
C ASP A 219 -14.32 15.91 11.57
N THR A 220 -13.44 16.17 12.55
CA THR A 220 -13.28 15.39 13.77
C THR A 220 -13.30 16.30 14.98
N PHE A 221 -13.91 15.88 16.09
CA PHE A 221 -13.87 16.59 17.37
C PHE A 221 -14.01 15.60 18.53
N GLU A 222 -13.72 16.07 19.75
CA GLU A 222 -13.95 15.31 20.98
C GLU A 222 -15.04 15.97 21.85
N VAL A 223 -15.85 15.14 22.49
CA VAL A 223 -16.99 15.55 23.32
C VAL A 223 -16.96 14.84 24.67
N LYS A 224 -17.28 15.60 25.74
CA LYS A 224 -17.37 15.08 27.10
C LYS A 224 -18.76 14.50 27.37
N VAL A 225 -18.82 13.30 27.94
CA VAL A 225 -20.06 12.51 28.08
C VAL A 225 -20.41 12.16 29.53
N GLY A 226 -19.77 12.84 30.49
CA GLY A 226 -19.98 12.65 31.93
C GLY A 226 -19.28 11.41 32.50
N ALA A 227 -19.26 11.30 33.83
CA ALA A 227 -18.62 10.19 34.52
C ALA A 227 -19.34 8.86 34.25
N GLY A 228 -18.63 7.87 33.69
CA GLY A 228 -19.16 6.54 33.37
C GLY A 228 -20.03 6.45 32.11
N GLY A 229 -20.41 7.58 31.49
CA GLY A 229 -21.29 7.62 30.33
C GLY A 229 -20.72 6.92 29.09
N THR A 230 -19.39 6.99 28.89
CA THR A 230 -18.73 6.51 27.66
C THR A 230 -19.07 5.05 27.31
N ALA A 231 -19.02 4.12 28.26
CA ALA A 231 -19.23 2.71 27.95
C ALA A 231 -20.67 2.40 27.51
N SER A 232 -21.66 3.01 28.19
CA SER A 232 -23.08 2.87 27.83
C SER A 232 -23.39 3.52 26.49
N LEU A 233 -22.85 4.71 26.23
CA LEU A 233 -23.05 5.44 24.99
C LEU A 233 -22.39 4.76 23.78
N LEU A 234 -21.21 4.16 23.95
CA LEU A 234 -20.58 3.34 22.90
C LEU A 234 -21.37 2.07 22.59
N ALA A 235 -21.94 1.40 23.61
CA ALA A 235 -22.81 0.24 23.40
C ALA A 235 -24.12 0.63 22.67
N ALA A 236 -24.72 1.78 23.04
CA ALA A 236 -25.90 2.32 22.37
C ALA A 236 -25.60 2.73 20.92
N ALA A 237 -24.43 3.33 20.66
CA ALA A 237 -23.97 3.67 19.31
C ALA A 237 -23.78 2.41 18.45
N ALA A 238 -23.08 1.39 18.96
CA ALA A 238 -22.86 0.14 18.24
C ALA A 238 -24.18 -0.58 17.94
N ALA A 239 -25.13 -0.60 18.89
CA ALA A 239 -26.47 -1.15 18.68
C ALA A 239 -27.31 -0.35 17.65
N ALA A 240 -27.00 0.93 17.44
CA ALA A 240 -27.58 1.77 16.40
C ALA A 240 -26.80 1.75 15.06
N GLY A 241 -25.71 0.98 14.96
CA GLY A 241 -24.88 0.86 13.75
C GLY A 241 -23.69 1.82 13.66
N TYR A 242 -23.39 2.60 14.71
CA TYR A 242 -22.35 3.62 14.71
C TYR A 242 -21.17 3.25 15.62
N ASN A 243 -19.96 3.19 15.06
CA ASN A 243 -18.73 3.11 15.85
C ASN A 243 -18.20 4.52 16.16
N LEU A 244 -18.03 4.86 17.44
CA LEU A 244 -17.40 6.12 17.88
C LEU A 244 -16.06 5.81 18.59
N ARG A 245 -15.11 6.74 18.58
CA ARG A 245 -13.80 6.51 19.19
C ARG A 245 -13.84 6.73 20.71
N ARG A 246 -13.55 5.69 21.49
CA ARG A 246 -13.23 5.86 22.91
C ARG A 246 -11.89 6.61 23.03
N VAL A 247 -11.90 7.77 23.69
CA VAL A 247 -10.68 8.52 24.02
C VAL A 247 -10.32 8.34 25.49
N GLY A 248 -11.33 8.33 26.36
CA GLY A 248 -11.20 8.00 27.78
C GLY A 248 -12.56 7.69 28.41
N ASP A 249 -12.61 7.57 29.73
CA ASP A 249 -13.83 7.17 30.45
C ASP A 249 -14.91 8.26 30.54
N GLN A 250 -14.60 9.47 30.06
CA GLN A 250 -15.53 10.60 29.98
C GLN A 250 -15.48 11.33 28.63
N THR A 251 -14.70 10.85 27.65
CA THR A 251 -14.46 11.53 26.37
C THR A 251 -14.62 10.57 25.20
N ILE A 252 -15.42 10.98 24.21
CA ILE A 252 -15.61 10.30 22.93
C ILE A 252 -15.12 11.21 21.79
N GLY A 253 -14.35 10.64 20.87
CA GLY A 253 -14.01 11.25 19.58
C GLY A 253 -15.03 10.86 18.51
N VAL A 254 -15.45 11.86 17.73
CA VAL A 254 -16.39 11.70 16.60
C VAL A 254 -15.71 12.25 15.36
N SER A 255 -15.72 11.47 14.27
CA SER A 255 -15.23 11.87 12.95
C SER A 255 -16.34 11.64 11.92
N CYS A 256 -16.50 12.57 10.98
CA CYS A 256 -17.39 12.43 9.84
C CYS A 256 -16.61 12.31 8.52
N ASP A 257 -17.26 11.84 7.48
CA ASP A 257 -16.66 11.61 6.16
C ASP A 257 -17.64 11.86 5.00
N GLU A 258 -17.22 11.56 3.78
CA GLU A 258 -18.01 11.75 2.56
C GLU A 258 -19.32 10.91 2.55
N THR A 259 -19.39 9.80 3.28
CA THR A 259 -20.61 8.97 3.35
C THR A 259 -21.65 9.56 4.31
N THR A 260 -21.19 10.26 5.36
CA THR A 260 -22.02 10.78 6.45
C THR A 260 -23.22 11.62 5.95
N THR A 261 -24.44 11.25 6.33
CA THR A 261 -25.68 11.94 5.95
C THR A 261 -26.18 12.91 7.04
N ARG A 262 -27.28 13.63 6.78
CA ARG A 262 -27.97 14.40 7.84
C ARG A 262 -28.61 13.45 8.85
N GLU A 263 -29.10 12.33 8.36
CA GLU A 263 -29.84 11.31 9.09
C GLU A 263 -28.92 10.63 10.11
N ASP A 264 -27.65 10.40 9.74
CA ASP A 264 -26.59 9.88 10.61
C ASP A 264 -26.25 10.85 11.75
N ILE A 265 -25.93 12.11 11.44
CA ILE A 265 -25.62 13.08 12.51
C ILE A 265 -26.86 13.34 13.39
N ALA A 266 -28.09 13.24 12.85
CA ALA A 266 -29.31 13.29 13.65
C ALA A 266 -29.48 12.05 14.55
N ALA A 267 -29.07 10.87 14.09
CA ALA A 267 -29.06 9.64 14.89
C ALA A 267 -28.01 9.70 16.00
N VAL A 268 -26.78 10.11 15.68
CA VAL A 268 -25.70 10.31 16.66
C VAL A 268 -26.10 11.38 17.68
N ALA A 269 -26.66 12.52 17.28
CA ALA A 269 -27.16 13.53 18.22
C ALA A 269 -28.22 12.96 19.19
N ARG A 270 -29.14 12.11 18.70
CA ARG A 270 -30.16 11.45 19.53
C ARG A 270 -29.56 10.51 20.59
N LEU A 271 -28.44 9.84 20.32
CA LEU A 271 -27.75 8.99 21.31
C LEU A 271 -27.25 9.80 22.53
N PHE A 272 -26.90 11.06 22.33
CA PHE A 272 -26.47 11.99 23.40
C PHE A 272 -27.67 12.75 24.03
N GLY A 273 -28.92 12.40 23.68
CA GLY A 273 -30.12 13.11 24.11
C GLY A 273 -30.25 14.51 23.49
N LYS A 274 -29.66 14.75 22.32
CA LYS A 274 -29.65 16.05 21.62
C LYS A 274 -30.47 16.00 20.32
N GLN A 275 -30.71 17.18 19.76
CA GLN A 275 -31.29 17.39 18.43
C GLN A 275 -30.38 18.33 17.64
N LEU A 276 -30.45 18.30 16.31
CA LEU A 276 -29.67 19.21 15.47
C LEU A 276 -30.22 20.64 15.58
N PRO A 277 -29.37 21.67 15.76
CA PRO A 277 -29.78 23.08 15.74
C PRO A 277 -29.97 23.59 14.30
N SER A 278 -30.26 24.88 14.13
CA SER A 278 -30.25 25.51 12.80
C SER A 278 -28.83 25.52 12.20
N GLU A 279 -28.77 25.53 10.86
CA GLU A 279 -27.54 25.37 10.08
C GLU A 279 -26.75 26.67 9.86
N ASP A 280 -27.24 27.79 10.42
CA ASP A 280 -26.74 29.12 10.13
C ASP A 280 -25.33 29.37 10.71
N GLY A 281 -24.47 30.01 9.93
CA GLY A 281 -23.13 30.42 10.37
C GLY A 281 -22.22 29.26 10.84
N LEU A 282 -22.35 28.07 10.24
CA LEU A 282 -21.53 26.91 10.58
C LEU A 282 -20.18 26.89 9.85
N CYS A 283 -19.13 27.34 10.54
CA CYS A 283 -17.75 27.02 10.21
C CYS A 283 -16.90 26.99 11.49
N ALA A 284 -16.09 25.95 11.66
CA ALA A 284 -15.14 25.81 12.78
C ALA A 284 -13.66 25.90 12.33
N ILE A 285 -13.40 26.33 11.09
CA ILE A 285 -12.06 26.64 10.58
C ILE A 285 -11.80 28.15 10.76
N PRO A 286 -10.86 28.57 11.61
CA PRO A 286 -10.52 29.98 11.82
C PRO A 286 -10.08 30.65 10.51
N PRO A 287 -10.43 31.93 10.24
CA PRO A 287 -10.11 32.58 8.97
C PRO A 287 -8.62 32.53 8.57
N GLY A 288 -7.70 32.66 9.52
CA GLY A 288 -6.25 32.54 9.27
C GLY A 288 -5.75 31.14 8.89
N LEU A 289 -6.59 30.10 9.06
CA LEU A 289 -6.33 28.73 8.65
C LEU A 289 -7.15 28.30 7.42
N GLN A 290 -8.00 29.18 6.87
CA GLN A 290 -8.74 28.90 5.63
C GLN A 290 -7.83 29.04 4.41
N ARG A 291 -7.87 28.05 3.52
CA ARG A 291 -7.05 27.99 2.31
C ARG A 291 -7.39 29.14 1.35
N GLN A 292 -6.36 29.88 0.92
CA GLN A 292 -6.48 30.91 -0.11
C GLN A 292 -5.81 30.53 -1.45
N SER A 293 -4.89 29.55 -1.45
CA SER A 293 -4.17 29.14 -2.67
C SER A 293 -5.00 28.19 -3.55
N PRO A 294 -4.91 28.32 -4.89
CA PRO A 294 -5.51 27.34 -5.80
C PRO A 294 -4.74 26.01 -5.75
N PHE A 295 -5.42 24.93 -6.14
CA PHE A 295 -4.85 23.59 -6.30
C PHE A 295 -5.40 22.94 -7.58
N LEU A 296 -4.73 21.90 -8.06
CA LEU A 296 -5.15 21.10 -9.24
C LEU A 296 -5.47 21.94 -10.50
N THR A 297 -4.72 23.02 -10.72
CA THR A 297 -4.89 23.93 -11.87
C THR A 297 -4.45 23.35 -13.21
N HIS A 298 -3.79 22.19 -13.23
CA HIS A 298 -3.36 21.52 -14.46
C HIS A 298 -4.58 20.97 -15.23
N PRO A 299 -4.66 21.08 -16.57
CA PRO A 299 -5.86 20.70 -17.34
C PRO A 299 -6.36 19.28 -17.10
N VAL A 300 -5.48 18.32 -16.75
CA VAL A 300 -5.89 16.93 -16.44
C VAL A 300 -6.96 16.84 -15.35
N PHE A 301 -6.98 17.75 -14.37
CA PHE A 301 -7.96 17.81 -13.28
C PHE A 301 -9.18 18.70 -13.60
N ASN A 302 -9.29 19.19 -14.84
CA ASN A 302 -10.30 20.16 -15.26
C ASN A 302 -11.01 19.72 -16.58
N SER A 303 -10.73 18.51 -17.08
CA SER A 303 -11.14 18.05 -18.42
C SER A 303 -11.90 16.71 -18.44
N HIS A 304 -12.07 16.03 -17.31
CA HIS A 304 -12.48 14.61 -17.28
C HIS A 304 -13.64 14.31 -16.30
N HIS A 305 -14.53 15.29 -16.08
CA HIS A 305 -15.63 15.25 -15.11
C HIS A 305 -16.92 14.53 -15.56
N SER A 306 -16.98 14.02 -16.79
CA SER A 306 -18.10 13.19 -17.26
C SER A 306 -17.64 11.75 -17.40
N GLU A 307 -18.50 10.79 -17.06
CA GLU A 307 -18.12 9.37 -16.94
C GLU A 307 -17.49 8.84 -18.24
N HIS A 308 -18.04 9.27 -19.38
CA HIS A 308 -17.52 8.96 -20.71
C HIS A 308 -16.14 9.59 -20.98
N ALA A 309 -15.84 10.76 -20.43
CA ALA A 309 -14.52 11.39 -20.54
C ALA A 309 -13.47 10.68 -19.66
N LEU A 310 -13.82 10.34 -18.42
CA LEU A 310 -12.94 9.57 -17.53
C LEU A 310 -12.69 8.16 -18.07
N LEU A 311 -13.73 7.44 -18.51
CA LEU A 311 -13.61 6.11 -19.12
C LEU A 311 -12.68 6.13 -20.33
N ARG A 312 -12.83 7.13 -21.22
CA ARG A 312 -11.92 7.33 -22.36
C ARG A 312 -10.49 7.66 -21.91
N TYR A 313 -10.31 8.43 -20.84
CA TYR A 313 -8.98 8.75 -20.30
C TYR A 313 -8.29 7.51 -19.71
N LEU A 314 -8.99 6.77 -18.84
CA LEU A 314 -8.53 5.50 -18.27
C LEU A 314 -8.15 4.51 -19.38
N LYS A 315 -9.00 4.34 -20.40
CA LYS A 315 -8.70 3.41 -21.50
C LYS A 315 -7.54 3.87 -22.39
N ARG A 316 -7.35 5.19 -22.60
CA ARG A 316 -6.16 5.74 -23.28
C ARG A 316 -4.86 5.50 -22.52
N LEU A 317 -4.91 5.44 -21.18
CA LEU A 317 -3.75 5.09 -20.35
C LEU A 317 -3.50 3.57 -20.36
N GLN A 318 -4.53 2.75 -20.11
CA GLN A 318 -4.42 1.29 -20.14
C GLN A 318 -3.83 0.79 -21.47
N ASN A 319 -4.26 1.36 -22.61
CA ASN A 319 -3.76 0.98 -23.94
C ASN A 319 -2.31 1.39 -24.23
N ARG A 320 -1.59 2.01 -23.28
CA ARG A 320 -0.15 2.33 -23.38
C ARG A 320 0.74 1.39 -22.56
N ASP A 321 0.14 0.62 -21.64
CA ASP A 321 0.85 -0.23 -20.70
C ASP A 321 0.69 -1.71 -21.11
N LEU A 322 1.82 -2.41 -21.27
CA LEU A 322 1.84 -3.85 -21.50
C LEU A 322 1.51 -4.59 -20.20
N ALA A 323 0.48 -5.44 -20.22
CA ALA A 323 0.02 -6.18 -19.05
C ALA A 323 -0.20 -7.68 -19.36
N LEU A 324 -0.49 -8.47 -18.31
CA LEU A 324 -0.62 -9.94 -18.39
C LEU A 324 -1.85 -10.42 -19.16
N ASP A 325 -2.76 -9.53 -19.55
CA ASP A 325 -3.87 -9.79 -20.47
C ASP A 325 -3.41 -9.86 -21.95
N GLN A 326 -2.20 -9.37 -22.25
CA GLN A 326 -1.64 -9.28 -23.60
C GLN A 326 -0.47 -10.26 -23.83
N ALA A 327 0.45 -10.39 -22.86
CA ALA A 327 1.65 -11.20 -23.02
C ALA A 327 2.26 -11.66 -21.69
N MET A 328 3.14 -12.67 -21.76
CA MET A 328 4.06 -12.99 -20.66
C MET A 328 4.99 -11.81 -20.39
N ILE A 329 5.14 -11.43 -19.11
CA ILE A 329 6.10 -10.42 -18.65
C ILE A 329 7.15 -11.14 -17.79
N PRO A 330 8.26 -11.64 -18.38
CA PRO A 330 9.21 -12.55 -17.73
C PRO A 330 10.22 -11.81 -16.83
N LEU A 331 9.72 -11.01 -15.88
CA LEU A 331 10.55 -10.30 -14.92
C LEU A 331 11.03 -11.26 -13.81
N GLY A 332 12.32 -11.60 -13.86
CA GLY A 332 12.99 -12.38 -12.81
C GLY A 332 12.85 -11.73 -11.43
N SER A 333 12.71 -12.55 -10.38
CA SER A 333 12.39 -12.14 -9.00
C SER A 333 11.03 -11.42 -8.80
N CYS A 334 10.22 -11.20 -9.84
CA CYS A 334 8.88 -10.61 -9.69
C CYS A 334 7.75 -11.65 -9.69
N THR A 335 8.01 -12.87 -10.17
CA THR A 335 7.08 -14.01 -10.16
C THR A 335 5.70 -13.65 -10.72
N MET A 336 5.70 -13.10 -11.96
CA MET A 336 4.53 -12.62 -12.71
C MET A 336 3.59 -13.76 -13.14
N LYS A 337 2.97 -14.43 -12.16
CA LYS A 337 2.00 -15.52 -12.31
C LYS A 337 0.59 -14.98 -12.58
N LEU A 338 -0.33 -15.88 -12.89
CA LEU A 338 -1.76 -15.59 -12.97
C LEU A 338 -2.27 -14.94 -11.67
N ASN A 339 -3.04 -13.86 -11.80
CA ASN A 339 -3.93 -13.33 -10.75
C ASN A 339 -5.37 -13.81 -11.05
N PRO A 340 -5.88 -14.89 -10.44
CA PRO A 340 -7.16 -15.46 -10.83
C PRO A 340 -8.32 -14.51 -10.50
N ALA A 341 -9.26 -14.32 -11.42
CA ALA A 341 -10.43 -13.46 -11.18
C ALA A 341 -11.20 -13.85 -9.90
N ALA A 342 -11.35 -15.16 -9.64
CA ALA A 342 -11.98 -15.67 -8.43
C ALA A 342 -11.27 -15.25 -7.12
N ALA A 343 -9.95 -15.01 -7.15
CA ALA A 343 -9.18 -14.52 -6.00
C ALA A 343 -9.20 -12.98 -5.88
N MET A 344 -9.50 -12.27 -6.98
CA MET A 344 -9.60 -10.81 -6.99
C MET A 344 -11.00 -10.30 -6.60
N LEU A 345 -12.06 -11.05 -6.93
CA LEU A 345 -13.46 -10.66 -6.67
C LEU A 345 -13.74 -10.30 -5.20
N PRO A 346 -13.24 -11.01 -4.17
CA PRO A 346 -13.54 -10.68 -2.77
C PRO A 346 -12.94 -9.35 -2.29
N VAL A 347 -11.89 -8.84 -2.94
CA VAL A 347 -11.19 -7.61 -2.53
C VAL A 347 -12.09 -6.37 -2.57
N SER A 348 -13.17 -6.41 -3.36
CA SER A 348 -14.17 -5.34 -3.47
C SER A 348 -15.55 -5.73 -2.92
N TRP A 349 -15.67 -6.78 -2.09
CA TRP A 349 -16.92 -7.03 -1.35
C TRP A 349 -16.99 -6.10 -0.12
N PRO A 350 -18.14 -5.47 0.20
CA PRO A 350 -18.27 -4.56 1.34
C PRO A 350 -17.73 -5.12 2.67
N GLU A 351 -17.96 -6.41 2.92
CA GLU A 351 -17.55 -7.14 4.12
C GLU A 351 -16.02 -7.14 4.35
N PHE A 352 -15.23 -6.93 3.29
CA PHE A 352 -13.79 -6.70 3.36
C PHE A 352 -13.44 -5.21 3.11
N ALA A 353 -14.02 -4.61 2.07
CA ALA A 353 -13.63 -3.30 1.57
C ALA A 353 -14.03 -2.12 2.49
N GLU A 354 -15.16 -2.20 3.19
CA GLU A 354 -15.74 -1.06 3.93
C GLU A 354 -15.39 -1.07 5.43
N MET A 355 -14.87 -2.18 5.96
CA MET A 355 -14.57 -2.30 7.39
C MET A 355 -13.40 -1.41 7.81
N HIS A 356 -13.59 -0.60 8.85
CA HIS A 356 -12.56 0.27 9.42
C HIS A 356 -11.52 -0.53 10.24
N PRO A 357 -10.20 -0.31 10.10
CA PRO A 357 -9.13 -1.08 10.78
C PRO A 357 -9.21 -1.13 12.32
N PHE A 358 -9.88 -0.15 12.94
CA PHE A 358 -10.06 -0.09 14.39
C PHE A 358 -11.52 -0.30 14.81
N ALA A 359 -12.30 -1.01 14.00
CA ALA A 359 -13.60 -1.53 14.42
C ALA A 359 -13.45 -2.50 15.63
N PRO A 360 -14.47 -2.61 16.51
CA PRO A 360 -14.50 -3.63 17.55
C PRO A 360 -14.31 -5.06 16.98
N ARG A 361 -13.50 -5.89 17.65
CA ARG A 361 -13.02 -7.17 17.11
C ARG A 361 -14.14 -8.17 16.80
N GLU A 362 -15.23 -8.08 17.55
CA GLU A 362 -16.47 -8.83 17.38
C GLU A 362 -17.17 -8.54 16.04
N GLN A 363 -16.98 -7.35 15.45
CA GLN A 363 -17.46 -7.02 14.11
C GLN A 363 -16.55 -7.61 13.01
N ALA A 364 -15.27 -7.87 13.34
CA ALA A 364 -14.24 -8.37 12.44
C ALA A 364 -14.07 -9.91 12.48
N ALA A 365 -15.08 -10.66 12.93
CA ALA A 365 -14.99 -12.11 13.10
C ALA A 365 -14.62 -12.87 11.81
N GLY A 366 -15.15 -12.46 10.65
CA GLY A 366 -14.79 -13.03 9.35
C GLY A 366 -13.32 -12.78 8.97
N TYR A 367 -12.81 -11.59 9.25
CA TYR A 367 -11.38 -11.27 9.11
C TYR A 367 -10.51 -12.13 10.03
N ARG A 368 -10.94 -12.37 11.28
CA ARG A 368 -10.19 -13.24 12.19
C ARG A 368 -10.09 -14.68 11.66
N ALA A 369 -11.19 -15.26 11.17
CA ALA A 369 -11.20 -16.59 10.57
C ALA A 369 -10.28 -16.67 9.34
N LEU A 370 -10.30 -15.65 8.47
CA LEU A 370 -9.39 -15.55 7.32
C LEU A 370 -7.91 -15.49 7.75
N PHE A 371 -7.58 -14.74 8.80
CA PHE A 371 -6.22 -14.69 9.34
C PHE A 371 -5.80 -16.02 9.96
N ASP A 372 -6.65 -16.65 10.77
CA ASP A 372 -6.38 -17.97 11.38
C ASP A 372 -6.11 -19.04 10.30
N GLU A 373 -6.92 -19.08 9.22
CA GLU A 373 -6.69 -20.02 8.14
C GLU A 373 -5.39 -19.71 7.37
N LEU A 374 -5.16 -18.45 6.99
CA LEU A 374 -3.98 -18.04 6.23
C LEU A 374 -2.68 -18.24 7.04
N GLU A 375 -2.67 -17.91 8.33
CA GLU A 375 -1.54 -18.18 9.22
C GLU A 375 -1.26 -19.68 9.30
N ASN A 376 -2.29 -20.53 9.41
CA ASN A 376 -2.10 -21.99 9.44
C ASN A 376 -1.58 -22.55 8.10
N GLN A 377 -2.10 -22.09 6.97
CA GLN A 377 -1.59 -22.46 5.64
C GLN A 377 -0.11 -22.03 5.46
N LEU A 378 0.23 -20.80 5.84
CA LEU A 378 1.61 -20.28 5.71
C LEU A 378 2.59 -21.00 6.64
N LYS A 379 2.21 -21.33 7.88
CA LYS A 379 3.03 -22.16 8.79
C LYS A 379 3.29 -23.54 8.18
N ALA A 380 2.27 -24.18 7.60
CA ALA A 380 2.42 -25.49 6.95
C ALA A 380 3.34 -25.45 5.70
N ILE A 381 3.31 -24.37 4.93
CA ILE A 381 4.17 -24.18 3.75
C ILE A 381 5.63 -23.89 4.14
N THR A 382 5.86 -23.14 5.23
CA THR A 382 7.19 -22.61 5.58
C THR A 382 7.91 -23.37 6.70
N GLY A 383 7.18 -24.16 7.49
CA GLY A 383 7.72 -24.85 8.66
C GLY A 383 7.93 -23.96 9.89
N PHE A 384 7.38 -22.74 9.91
CA PHE A 384 7.45 -21.85 11.08
C PHE A 384 6.36 -22.13 12.11
N ASP A 385 6.69 -21.90 13.39
CA ASP A 385 5.76 -22.03 14.52
C ASP A 385 4.69 -20.91 14.52
N ALA A 386 5.02 -19.74 13.97
CA ALA A 386 4.20 -18.53 13.96
C ALA A 386 4.42 -17.69 12.68
N VAL A 387 3.40 -16.91 12.30
CA VAL A 387 3.40 -15.98 11.16
C VAL A 387 2.87 -14.62 11.64
N SER A 388 3.30 -13.52 11.02
CA SER A 388 2.73 -12.19 11.25
C SER A 388 2.29 -11.56 9.93
N LEU A 389 1.00 -11.22 9.83
CA LEU A 389 0.41 -10.61 8.63
C LEU A 389 0.54 -9.07 8.59
N GLN A 390 1.15 -8.44 9.60
CA GLN A 390 1.31 -6.99 9.69
C GLN A 390 2.26 -6.36 8.63
N PRO A 391 3.38 -7.00 8.20
CA PRO A 391 4.32 -6.36 7.28
C PRO A 391 3.77 -6.25 5.84
N ASN A 392 3.30 -5.05 5.47
CA ASN A 392 2.62 -4.76 4.20
C ASN A 392 3.51 -4.73 2.93
N ALA A 393 4.75 -5.24 2.99
CA ALA A 393 5.66 -5.44 1.86
C ALA A 393 6.81 -6.39 2.26
N GLY A 394 7.46 -7.06 1.29
CA GLY A 394 8.61 -7.94 1.55
C GLY A 394 9.74 -7.26 2.36
N SER A 395 10.16 -6.07 1.91
CA SER A 395 11.14 -5.24 2.64
C SER A 395 10.70 -4.80 4.05
N GLN A 396 9.40 -4.79 4.34
CA GLN A 396 8.88 -4.58 5.69
C GLN A 396 8.91 -5.87 6.52
N GLY A 397 8.71 -7.04 5.90
CA GLY A 397 8.93 -8.34 6.52
C GLY A 397 10.39 -8.56 6.92
N GLU A 398 11.33 -8.24 6.03
CA GLU A 398 12.77 -8.21 6.32
C GLU A 398 13.09 -7.34 7.56
N TYR A 399 12.59 -6.10 7.57
CA TYR A 399 12.81 -5.19 8.68
C TYR A 399 12.17 -5.67 9.99
N ALA A 400 10.94 -6.19 9.94
CA ALA A 400 10.26 -6.75 11.11
C ALA A 400 10.99 -7.98 11.67
N GLY A 401 11.47 -8.87 10.80
CA GLY A 401 12.28 -10.04 11.17
C GLY A 401 13.59 -9.64 11.85
N LEU A 402 14.33 -8.68 11.29
CA LEU A 402 15.56 -8.16 11.90
C LEU A 402 15.29 -7.50 13.27
N MET A 403 14.19 -6.76 13.42
CA MET A 403 13.79 -6.20 14.72
C MET A 403 13.36 -7.29 15.72
N ALA A 404 12.72 -8.37 15.28
CA ALA A 404 12.38 -9.52 16.12
C ALA A 404 13.63 -10.28 16.60
N ILE A 405 14.58 -10.56 15.70
CA ILE A 405 15.88 -11.15 16.03
C ILE A 405 16.63 -10.26 17.04
N ARG A 406 16.65 -8.93 16.82
CA ARG A 406 17.21 -7.98 17.78
C ARG A 406 16.58 -8.11 19.17
N ARG A 407 15.24 -8.13 19.27
CA ARG A 407 14.53 -8.31 20.55
C ARG A 407 14.83 -9.67 21.20
N TYR A 408 15.07 -10.72 20.42
CA TYR A 408 15.47 -12.05 20.92
C TYR A 408 16.90 -12.09 21.48
N HIS A 409 17.84 -11.30 20.94
CA HIS A 409 19.14 -11.10 21.61
C HIS A 409 18.99 -10.24 22.87
N GLU A 410 18.24 -9.14 22.80
CA GLU A 410 18.01 -8.25 23.97
C GLU A 410 17.36 -8.99 25.15
N SER A 411 16.36 -9.86 24.92
CA SER A 411 15.67 -10.62 25.98
C SER A 411 16.54 -11.69 26.66
N ARG A 412 17.66 -12.09 26.03
CA ARG A 412 18.67 -13.00 26.60
C ARG A 412 19.86 -12.25 27.24
N GLY A 413 19.82 -10.91 27.27
CA GLY A 413 20.96 -10.06 27.68
C GLY A 413 22.09 -9.98 26.65
N GLU A 414 21.90 -10.54 25.46
CA GLU A 414 22.91 -10.67 24.40
C GLU A 414 22.87 -9.53 23.37
N GLY A 415 22.30 -8.36 23.70
CA GLY A 415 22.01 -7.29 22.72
C GLY A 415 23.19 -6.82 21.86
N ALA A 416 24.42 -7.00 22.33
CA ALA A 416 25.64 -6.71 21.56
C ALA A 416 25.92 -7.72 20.42
N ARG A 417 25.49 -9.00 20.57
CA ARG A 417 25.79 -10.07 19.60
C ARG A 417 25.18 -9.85 18.23
N LEU A 418 24.07 -9.12 18.10
CA LEU A 418 23.48 -8.85 16.78
C LEU A 418 24.49 -8.21 15.82
N ILE A 419 25.38 -7.35 16.32
CA ILE A 419 26.45 -6.68 15.54
C ILE A 419 27.60 -7.65 15.23
N GLU A 420 27.79 -8.68 16.05
CA GLU A 420 28.81 -9.72 15.87
C GLU A 420 28.32 -10.78 14.86
N ASP A 421 27.12 -11.33 15.06
CA ASP A 421 26.53 -12.37 14.20
C ASP A 421 26.30 -11.84 12.76
N THR A 422 25.84 -10.57 12.61
CA THR A 422 25.70 -9.93 11.27
C THR A 422 27.02 -9.55 10.59
N ARG A 423 28.16 -9.60 11.29
CA ARG A 423 29.49 -9.35 10.71
C ARG A 423 30.30 -10.61 10.48
N ASN A 424 30.16 -11.60 11.37
CA ASN A 424 31.07 -12.73 11.48
C ASN A 424 30.42 -14.08 11.15
N ARG A 425 29.07 -14.20 11.21
CA ARG A 425 28.38 -15.51 11.20
C ARG A 425 27.20 -15.68 10.21
N PRO A 426 27.16 -15.03 9.04
CA PRO A 426 26.05 -15.23 8.09
C PRO A 426 25.93 -16.69 7.60
N GLY A 427 27.02 -17.46 7.62
CA GLY A 427 27.01 -18.90 7.29
C GLY A 427 26.50 -19.83 8.40
N GLU A 428 26.25 -19.34 9.62
CA GLU A 428 25.66 -20.14 10.71
C GLU A 428 24.12 -20.04 10.77
N LEU A 429 23.53 -19.09 10.03
CA LEU A 429 22.08 -18.89 9.93
C LEU A 429 21.41 -19.89 8.96
N GLY A 430 21.65 -21.19 9.19
CA GLY A 430 21.09 -22.28 8.39
C GLY A 430 19.57 -22.41 8.54
N ALA A 431 18.88 -22.63 7.42
CA ALA A 431 17.46 -23.00 7.43
C ALA A 431 17.25 -24.36 8.10
N ALA A 432 16.14 -24.52 8.83
CA ALA A 432 15.84 -25.77 9.51
C ALA A 432 15.50 -26.89 8.51
N ARG A 433 16.44 -27.83 8.32
CA ARG A 433 16.31 -29.09 7.54
C ARG A 433 16.37 -28.97 6.00
N VAL A 434 17.23 -28.11 5.45
CA VAL A 434 17.78 -28.30 4.09
C VAL A 434 19.31 -28.37 4.17
N GLY A 435 19.93 -29.12 3.25
CA GLY A 435 21.38 -29.34 3.22
C GLY A 435 22.19 -28.06 2.91
N HIS A 436 23.50 -28.14 3.15
CA HIS A 436 24.43 -27.03 2.95
C HIS A 436 24.51 -26.61 1.47
N ASP A 437 24.23 -25.33 1.16
CA ASP A 437 24.71 -24.64 -0.06
C ASP A 437 24.57 -23.10 0.07
N ALA A 438 24.86 -22.55 1.25
CA ALA A 438 24.79 -21.11 1.55
C ALA A 438 26.19 -20.54 1.89
N GLU A 439 27.09 -20.45 0.91
CA GLU A 439 28.48 -19.99 1.08
C GLU A 439 28.62 -18.44 1.28
N GLY A 440 27.69 -17.80 2.01
CA GLY A 440 27.83 -16.45 2.56
C GLY A 440 26.66 -15.47 2.30
N ALA A 441 26.50 -14.50 3.20
CA ALA A 441 25.59 -13.35 3.03
C ALA A 441 26.19 -12.07 3.66
N GLU A 442 26.47 -11.06 2.84
CA GLU A 442 26.83 -9.72 3.30
C GLU A 442 25.56 -8.86 3.41
N LEU A 443 25.48 -7.93 4.38
CA LEU A 443 24.27 -7.14 4.66
C LEU A 443 24.02 -6.05 3.59
N VAL A 444 23.59 -6.45 2.40
CA VAL A 444 23.40 -5.56 1.24
C VAL A 444 22.19 -6.00 0.40
N ALA A 445 21.19 -5.14 0.24
CA ALA A 445 19.87 -5.48 -0.31
C ALA A 445 19.88 -6.08 -1.73
N SER A 446 19.49 -7.36 -1.87
CA SER A 446 19.21 -8.12 -3.11
C SER A 446 20.32 -8.13 -4.17
N PHE A 447 21.13 -9.19 -4.24
CA PHE A 447 21.90 -9.52 -5.46
C PHE A 447 21.34 -10.80 -6.11
N LEU A 448 21.41 -10.85 -7.44
CA LEU A 448 21.26 -12.10 -8.21
C LEU A 448 22.56 -12.90 -8.09
N ASN A 449 22.47 -14.19 -7.77
CA ASN A 449 23.61 -15.09 -7.87
C ASN A 449 23.91 -15.40 -9.34
N GLY A 450 25.06 -14.94 -9.82
CA GLY A 450 25.79 -15.62 -10.88
C GLY A 450 26.79 -16.58 -10.25
N GLU A 451 26.92 -17.78 -10.79
CA GLU A 451 27.82 -18.81 -10.26
C GLU A 451 29.27 -18.31 -10.14
N LYS A 452 29.93 -18.64 -9.02
CA LYS A 452 31.38 -18.45 -8.84
C LYS A 452 32.02 -19.78 -8.47
N SER A 453 33.05 -20.14 -9.22
CA SER A 453 33.66 -21.48 -9.17
C SER A 453 34.67 -21.64 -8.01
N ARG A 454 34.70 -22.84 -7.43
CA ARG A 454 35.42 -23.22 -6.19
C ARG A 454 36.97 -23.21 -6.29
N ARG A 455 37.62 -22.09 -6.64
CA ARG A 455 39.10 -22.03 -6.79
C ARG A 455 39.85 -20.82 -6.18
N ALA A 456 39.22 -19.98 -5.34
CA ALA A 456 39.85 -18.73 -4.85
C ALA A 456 39.74 -18.48 -3.33
N ALA A 457 39.82 -19.51 -2.47
CA ALA A 457 39.69 -19.35 -1.01
C ALA A 457 40.68 -20.18 -0.14
N CYS A 458 41.71 -20.81 -0.73
CA CYS A 458 42.63 -21.71 -0.01
C CYS A 458 44.04 -21.11 0.21
N GLN A 459 44.13 -19.85 0.65
CA GLN A 459 45.40 -19.21 1.04
C GLN A 459 45.17 -17.96 1.92
N ARG A 460 45.20 -18.14 3.26
CA ARG A 460 45.55 -17.17 4.35
C ARG A 460 44.90 -17.55 5.70
N LEU A 461 45.36 -18.64 6.34
CA LEU A 461 45.05 -18.94 7.74
C LEU A 461 46.27 -19.55 8.46
N ALA A 462 47.02 -18.71 9.19
CA ALA A 462 48.10 -19.08 10.12
C ALA A 462 48.39 -17.87 11.04
N PRO A 463 48.86 -18.04 12.29
CA PRO A 463 47.89 -18.31 13.37
C PRO A 463 48.09 -17.45 14.63
N PHE A 464 47.00 -17.27 15.38
CA PHE A 464 47.02 -17.10 16.84
C PHE A 464 46.07 -18.14 17.44
N GLY A 465 46.44 -18.76 18.55
CA GLY A 465 45.57 -19.76 19.17
C GLY A 465 45.99 -20.19 20.55
N ARG A 466 45.13 -20.98 21.20
CA ARG A 466 45.49 -21.93 22.27
C ARG A 466 44.33 -22.90 22.55
N ARG A 467 44.66 -24.19 22.54
CA ARG A 467 44.08 -25.28 23.37
C ARG A 467 42.54 -25.29 23.56
N GLN A 468 41.89 -26.22 22.87
CA GLN A 468 41.64 -27.51 23.51
C GLN A 468 41.64 -28.64 22.47
N ALA A 469 42.19 -29.79 22.84
CA ALA A 469 42.16 -30.98 22.01
C ALA A 469 41.05 -31.92 22.48
N ARG A 470 40.30 -32.47 21.53
CA ARG A 470 39.62 -33.77 21.68
C ARG A 470 39.88 -34.55 20.41
N GLU A 471 40.40 -35.75 20.56
CA GLU A 471 40.60 -36.67 19.44
C GLU A 471 39.24 -37.16 18.93
N LEU A 472 39.13 -37.32 17.61
CA LEU A 472 38.26 -38.33 17.04
C LEU A 472 39.04 -39.04 15.93
N VAL A 473 39.44 -40.27 16.20
CA VAL A 473 40.18 -41.10 15.25
C VAL A 473 39.20 -41.73 14.27
N ILE A 474 39.37 -41.45 12.98
CA ILE A 474 38.88 -42.30 11.89
C ILE A 474 40.06 -42.54 10.96
N GLY A 475 40.51 -43.80 10.89
CA GLY A 475 41.56 -44.22 9.97
C GLY A 475 41.01 -44.52 8.58
N GLY A 476 41.82 -44.27 7.55
CA GLY A 476 41.52 -44.60 6.16
C GLY A 476 42.74 -44.29 5.31
N GLU A 477 43.43 -45.32 4.83
CA GLU A 477 44.60 -45.17 3.95
C GLU A 477 44.18 -44.60 2.59
N PHE A 478 45.02 -43.74 1.99
CA PHE A 478 45.55 -44.00 0.65
C PHE A 478 46.82 -43.15 0.41
N ARG A 479 47.49 -43.35 -0.73
CA ARG A 479 48.94 -43.13 -0.86
C ARG A 479 49.36 -41.73 -1.28
N LEU A 480 50.63 -41.44 -0.99
CA LEU A 480 51.45 -40.40 -1.62
C LEU A 480 51.48 -40.55 -3.15
N ASP A 481 51.73 -39.45 -3.86
CA ASP A 481 52.92 -39.35 -4.72
C ASP A 481 53.36 -37.88 -4.86
N ASP A 482 54.57 -37.68 -5.38
CA ASP A 482 55.53 -36.65 -4.93
C ASP A 482 55.65 -35.38 -5.83
N ALA A 483 56.38 -34.39 -5.31
CA ALA A 483 57.05 -33.26 -5.98
C ALA A 483 56.23 -32.19 -6.75
N GLY A 484 56.66 -30.93 -6.84
CA GLY A 484 57.78 -30.26 -6.14
C GLY A 484 58.40 -29.09 -6.94
N SER A 485 58.92 -28.06 -6.23
CA SER A 485 59.75 -26.94 -6.75
C SER A 485 59.04 -25.93 -7.71
N ALA A 486 59.47 -24.68 -7.90
CA ALA A 486 60.30 -23.76 -7.10
C ALA A 486 60.05 -22.28 -7.52
N VAL A 487 60.63 -21.32 -6.79
CA VAL A 487 60.41 -19.86 -6.93
C VAL A 487 61.58 -19.15 -7.63
N ARG A 488 61.28 -18.14 -8.47
CA ARG A 488 62.02 -16.87 -8.74
C ARG A 488 61.13 -15.95 -9.60
N GLU A 489 60.84 -14.70 -9.25
CA GLU A 489 61.69 -13.47 -9.24
C GLU A 489 62.16 -13.03 -10.65
N ALA A 490 62.12 -11.74 -11.04
CA ALA A 490 61.45 -10.55 -10.48
C ALA A 490 61.49 -9.35 -11.48
N ARG A 491 60.52 -8.41 -11.38
CA ARG A 491 60.55 -6.99 -11.89
C ARG A 491 60.71 -6.78 -13.42
N ASP A 492 60.38 -5.64 -14.04
CA ASP A 492 60.07 -4.30 -13.51
C ASP A 492 59.17 -3.41 -14.43
N ILE A 493 58.76 -2.24 -13.92
CA ILE A 493 58.45 -0.95 -14.61
C ILE A 493 57.18 -0.78 -15.52
N PHE A 494 56.33 0.18 -15.07
CA PHE A 494 55.42 1.12 -15.75
C PHE A 494 54.80 0.88 -17.16
N GLY A 495 53.46 0.97 -17.19
CA GLY A 495 52.79 2.11 -17.86
C GLY A 495 52.05 1.83 -19.17
N GLN A 496 50.71 1.86 -19.15
CA GLN A 496 49.89 1.93 -20.37
C GLN A 496 48.71 2.89 -20.26
N ALA A 497 48.27 3.34 -21.44
CA ALA A 497 47.42 4.49 -21.67
C ALA A 497 45.92 4.26 -21.39
N VAL A 498 45.20 5.39 -21.31
CA VAL A 498 43.73 5.43 -21.39
C VAL A 498 43.28 4.90 -22.75
N ILE A 499 42.33 3.96 -22.75
CA ILE A 499 41.57 3.58 -23.95
C ILE A 499 40.10 3.95 -23.70
N GLY A 500 39.67 5.06 -24.30
CA GLY A 500 38.26 5.33 -24.53
C GLY A 500 37.89 4.82 -25.93
N LEU A 501 36.86 3.99 -26.03
CA LEU A 501 36.37 3.48 -27.32
C LEU A 501 35.06 4.17 -27.71
N GLY A 502 35.14 4.99 -28.74
CA GLY A 502 33.98 5.47 -29.48
C GLY A 502 33.41 4.36 -30.39
N ALA A 503 32.24 4.62 -30.96
CA ALA A 503 31.55 3.67 -31.83
C ALA A 503 32.01 3.79 -33.29
N GLU A 504 32.04 2.66 -34.01
CA GLU A 504 31.92 2.62 -35.46
C GLU A 504 30.87 1.60 -35.90
N HIS A 505 30.17 1.90 -36.99
CA HIS A 505 29.27 0.97 -37.67
C HIS A 505 30.02 0.25 -38.80
N LYS A 506 29.65 -1.01 -39.05
CA LYS A 506 29.64 -1.55 -40.42
C LYS A 506 28.29 -2.17 -40.72
N ILE A 507 27.70 -1.72 -41.82
CA ILE A 507 26.57 -2.36 -42.51
C ILE A 507 27.18 -3.14 -43.66
N ASP A 508 26.69 -4.35 -43.91
CA ASP A 508 26.94 -5.06 -45.17
C ASP A 508 25.62 -5.28 -45.93
N ARG A 509 25.70 -5.44 -47.25
CA ARG A 509 24.54 -5.53 -48.16
C ARG A 509 24.90 -6.37 -49.39
N TRP A 510 23.85 -6.89 -50.05
CA TRP A 510 23.83 -7.71 -51.28
C TRP A 510 24.03 -9.23 -51.08
N CYS A 511 23.34 -10.12 -51.82
CA CYS A 511 21.98 -10.01 -52.37
C CYS A 511 21.41 -11.37 -52.84
N ALA A 512 20.17 -11.70 -52.44
CA ALA A 512 19.20 -12.60 -53.11
C ALA A 512 17.88 -12.46 -52.31
N ALA A 513 16.68 -12.12 -52.83
CA ALA A 513 15.99 -12.34 -54.10
C ALA A 513 15.64 -13.83 -54.34
N ALA A 514 14.39 -14.28 -54.43
CA ALA A 514 13.07 -13.61 -54.41
C ALA A 514 12.25 -14.00 -53.13
N TYR A 515 11.08 -13.44 -52.79
CA TYR A 515 9.85 -13.22 -53.58
C TYR A 515 9.29 -11.79 -53.50
N PHE A 516 8.30 -11.49 -54.36
CA PHE A 516 7.74 -10.15 -54.58
C PHE A 516 6.45 -9.83 -53.78
N LEU A 517 6.14 -8.54 -53.77
CA LEU A 517 4.95 -7.84 -53.21
C LEU A 517 3.60 -8.29 -53.86
N PRO A 518 2.40 -7.96 -53.31
CA PRO A 518 1.99 -6.58 -52.97
C PRO A 518 1.20 -6.32 -51.66
N LEU A 519 1.54 -5.16 -51.09
CA LEU A 519 0.71 -4.13 -50.41
C LEU A 519 -0.76 -4.40 -50.08
N GLY A 520 -1.13 -4.08 -48.82
CA GLY A 520 -2.47 -3.70 -48.39
C GLY A 520 -2.38 -2.56 -47.35
N LEU A 521 -2.87 -1.37 -47.71
CA LEU A 521 -2.77 -0.14 -46.90
C LEU A 521 -3.70 -0.15 -45.68
N CYS A 522 -3.24 0.48 -44.59
CA CYS A 522 -4.07 1.38 -43.77
C CYS A 522 -3.13 2.32 -42.99
N ASP A 523 -3.36 3.62 -43.12
CA ASP A 523 -2.55 4.70 -42.54
C ASP A 523 -3.49 5.67 -41.78
N ALA A 524 -2.91 6.60 -41.01
CA ALA A 524 -3.59 7.61 -40.19
C ALA A 524 -4.44 7.05 -39.00
N ALA A 525 -4.76 7.85 -37.97
CA ALA A 525 -4.51 9.28 -37.80
C ALA A 525 -3.76 9.61 -36.50
N CYS A 526 -2.85 10.57 -36.60
CA CYS A 526 -2.58 11.50 -35.52
C CYS A 526 -3.59 12.65 -35.62
N ASP A 527 -3.90 13.31 -34.52
CA ASP A 527 -4.34 14.70 -34.55
C ASP A 527 -3.88 15.45 -33.30
N ALA A 528 -3.82 16.78 -33.41
CA ALA A 528 -3.33 17.67 -32.36
C ALA A 528 -4.05 19.03 -32.43
N ASP A 529 -4.60 19.47 -31.31
CA ASP A 529 -5.28 20.76 -31.22
C ASP A 529 -4.28 21.91 -31.06
N GLY A 530 -4.43 22.94 -31.90
CA GLY A 530 -3.70 24.21 -31.89
C GLY A 530 -4.58 25.32 -32.45
N GLU A 531 -4.50 26.52 -31.90
CA GLU A 531 -5.57 27.52 -31.98
C GLU A 531 -5.54 28.48 -33.19
N ALA A 532 -6.68 29.17 -33.38
CA ALA A 532 -6.82 30.59 -33.72
C ALA A 532 -7.27 31.02 -35.15
N LEU A 533 -8.49 31.57 -35.17
CA LEU A 533 -8.90 32.86 -35.79
C LEU A 533 -8.53 33.18 -37.26
N ALA A 534 -9.52 33.17 -38.16
CA ALA A 534 -9.80 34.30 -39.06
C ALA A 534 -11.23 34.30 -39.66
N ALA A 535 -11.69 35.50 -40.03
CA ALA A 535 -13.02 35.94 -40.48
C ALA A 535 -13.56 35.32 -41.82
N PRO A 536 -14.84 35.58 -42.20
CA PRO A 536 -15.59 34.74 -43.15
C PRO A 536 -15.69 35.26 -44.60
N VAL A 537 -16.14 34.38 -45.50
CA VAL A 537 -16.71 34.72 -46.82
C VAL A 537 -18.13 34.15 -46.91
N LEU A 538 -19.03 34.85 -47.59
CA LEU A 538 -20.48 34.64 -47.54
C LEU A 538 -21.08 34.51 -48.95
N LEU A 539 -21.77 33.40 -49.24
CA LEU A 539 -22.74 33.11 -50.32
C LEU A 539 -22.96 31.58 -50.36
N GLY A 540 -24.17 31.03 -50.55
CA GLY A 540 -25.50 31.63 -50.69
C GLY A 540 -26.61 30.58 -50.44
N LEU A 541 -27.87 31.04 -50.31
CA LEU A 541 -29.01 30.20 -49.91
C LEU A 541 -29.34 29.04 -50.86
N GLN A 542 -29.82 27.94 -50.29
CA GLN A 542 -31.17 27.44 -50.61
C GLN A 542 -31.80 26.69 -49.42
N ILE A 543 -33.10 26.90 -49.22
CA ILE A 543 -33.92 26.20 -48.23
C ILE A 543 -35.03 25.46 -48.99
N ALA A 544 -35.20 24.17 -48.71
CA ALA A 544 -36.38 23.40 -49.07
C ALA A 544 -36.77 22.50 -47.89
N GLN A 545 -38.06 22.43 -47.56
CA GLN A 545 -38.59 21.74 -46.39
C GLN A 545 -39.31 20.41 -46.77
N PRO A 546 -39.67 19.55 -45.80
CA PRO A 546 -39.67 18.10 -46.01
C PRO A 546 -41.00 17.52 -46.52
N ALA A 547 -40.94 16.28 -47.00
CA ALA A 547 -42.12 15.47 -47.29
C ALA A 547 -41.92 13.99 -46.88
N LYS A 548 -42.87 13.49 -46.07
CA LYS A 548 -43.21 12.06 -45.85
C LYS A 548 -42.07 11.10 -45.44
N LEU A 549 -41.90 10.96 -44.12
CA LEU A 549 -41.57 9.68 -43.49
C LEU A 549 -42.52 9.45 -42.30
N GLY A 550 -43.06 8.23 -42.16
CA GLY A 550 -43.92 7.85 -41.02
C GLY A 550 -44.72 6.59 -41.28
N ILE A 551 -44.98 5.82 -40.21
CA ILE A 551 -45.70 4.51 -40.17
C ILE A 551 -44.87 3.39 -40.85
N ASP A 552 -44.36 2.34 -40.18
CA ASP A 552 -44.35 1.94 -38.75
C ASP A 552 -42.90 1.75 -38.23
N LEU A 553 -42.54 1.80 -36.95
CA LEU A 553 -43.25 1.76 -35.65
C LEU A 553 -43.65 0.38 -35.07
N LEU A 554 -43.00 -0.73 -35.46
CA LEU A 554 -42.84 -1.90 -34.58
C LEU A 554 -41.65 -2.75 -35.03
N GLY A 555 -40.82 -3.24 -34.08
CA GLY A 555 -39.68 -4.11 -34.41
C GLY A 555 -38.43 -4.07 -33.51
N ARG A 556 -38.36 -3.20 -32.49
CA ARG A 556 -37.27 -3.19 -31.48
C ARG A 556 -37.77 -2.91 -30.06
N PHE A 557 -38.71 -3.72 -29.57
CA PHE A 557 -39.07 -3.77 -28.15
C PHE A 557 -39.67 -5.15 -27.84
N LEU A 558 -39.11 -5.88 -26.85
CA LEU A 558 -39.39 -7.29 -26.51
C LEU A 558 -39.02 -8.29 -27.63
N ALA A 559 -38.59 -9.54 -27.39
CA ALA A 559 -38.15 -10.30 -26.22
C ALA A 559 -36.93 -11.14 -26.68
N ASP A 560 -35.85 -11.41 -25.93
CA ASP A 560 -35.64 -11.94 -24.57
C ASP A 560 -35.64 -13.49 -24.47
N MET A 561 -34.67 -13.99 -23.70
CA MET A 561 -34.46 -15.37 -23.18
C MET A 561 -34.34 -16.60 -24.12
N ALA A 562 -33.22 -17.31 -23.89
CA ALA A 562 -33.00 -18.77 -23.99
C ALA A 562 -33.13 -19.51 -25.36
N GLY A 563 -32.13 -20.36 -25.64
CA GLY A 563 -32.12 -21.26 -26.80
C GLY A 563 -30.96 -22.26 -26.74
N VAL A 564 -31.17 -23.39 -26.06
CA VAL A 564 -30.34 -24.60 -26.25
C VAL A 564 -30.85 -25.30 -27.50
N GLN A 565 -29.93 -25.76 -28.37
CA GLN A 565 -30.23 -26.72 -29.42
C GLN A 565 -29.11 -27.76 -29.48
N ASP A 566 -29.30 -28.85 -28.74
CA ASP A 566 -28.96 -30.16 -29.26
C ASP A 566 -30.08 -30.57 -30.22
N ASP A 567 -29.75 -31.17 -31.36
CA ASP A 567 -30.45 -32.35 -31.88
C ASP A 567 -29.73 -32.90 -33.11
N ASP A 568 -29.31 -34.18 -33.03
CA ASP A 568 -29.31 -35.08 -34.19
C ASP A 568 -29.45 -36.53 -33.66
N ILE A 569 -30.46 -37.26 -34.13
CA ILE A 569 -31.02 -38.43 -33.41
C ILE A 569 -30.60 -39.77 -34.04
N GLY A 570 -30.00 -40.66 -33.24
CA GLY A 570 -29.28 -41.87 -33.73
C GLY A 570 -29.57 -43.22 -33.06
N ILE A 571 -30.82 -43.52 -32.70
CA ILE A 571 -31.43 -44.87 -32.50
C ILE A 571 -30.63 -45.98 -31.75
N PHE A 572 -31.08 -46.29 -30.53
CA PHE A 572 -31.08 -47.60 -29.84
C PHE A 572 -29.94 -48.64 -30.08
N ARG A 573 -29.20 -48.94 -28.99
CA ARG A 573 -29.11 -50.32 -28.47
C ARG A 573 -28.79 -50.39 -26.96
N ARG A 574 -29.07 -51.55 -26.37
CA ARG A 574 -28.99 -51.88 -24.92
C ARG A 574 -28.00 -53.03 -24.75
N VAL A 575 -27.02 -52.94 -23.84
CA VAL A 575 -26.23 -54.04 -23.23
C VAL A 575 -25.51 -53.49 -21.97
N ASP A 576 -25.12 -54.41 -21.08
CA ASP A 576 -24.71 -54.22 -19.68
C ASP A 576 -23.22 -53.94 -19.39
N PHE A 577 -22.97 -53.53 -18.14
CA PHE A 577 -21.78 -53.72 -17.29
C PHE A 577 -20.43 -54.15 -17.91
N ALA A 578 -19.41 -53.28 -17.78
CA ALA A 578 -18.11 -53.64 -17.20
C ALA A 578 -17.26 -52.38 -16.88
N ILE A 579 -16.90 -52.16 -15.61
CA ILE A 579 -15.81 -51.22 -15.24
C ILE A 579 -14.55 -52.05 -14.99
N ALA A 580 -13.53 -51.86 -15.81
CA ALA A 580 -12.21 -52.46 -15.63
C ALA A 580 -11.22 -51.42 -15.07
N SER A 581 -10.46 -51.80 -14.04
CA SER A 581 -9.56 -50.91 -13.32
C SER A 581 -8.32 -50.52 -14.13
N GLY A 582 -8.11 -49.22 -14.33
CA GLY A 582 -6.86 -48.66 -14.83
C GLY A 582 -6.25 -47.67 -13.84
N ARG A 583 -5.29 -48.12 -13.02
CA ARG A 583 -4.41 -47.19 -12.28
C ARG A 583 -3.37 -46.61 -13.24
N HIS A 584 -3.20 -45.29 -13.23
CA HIS A 584 -1.97 -44.63 -13.63
C HIS A 584 -1.56 -43.69 -12.50
N ASP A 585 -0.47 -44.03 -11.82
CA ASP A 585 0.19 -43.11 -10.91
C ASP A 585 0.85 -42.00 -11.74
N ILE A 586 0.51 -40.74 -11.46
CA ILE A 586 1.21 -39.57 -12.00
C ILE A 586 1.92 -38.90 -10.83
N ASP A 587 3.19 -39.24 -10.70
CA ASP A 587 4.06 -38.79 -9.61
C ASP A 587 4.45 -37.31 -9.83
N HIS A 588 3.61 -36.40 -9.32
CA HIS A 588 3.81 -34.97 -9.48
C HIS A 588 4.89 -34.44 -8.53
N ALA A 589 6.13 -34.40 -9.04
CA ALA A 589 7.31 -33.83 -8.39
C ALA A 589 7.18 -32.31 -8.12
N GLY A 590 6.41 -31.94 -7.10
CA GLY A 590 6.14 -30.57 -6.66
C GLY A 590 7.35 -29.89 -5.99
N ARG A 591 8.42 -29.62 -6.75
CA ARG A 591 9.51 -28.75 -6.30
C ARG A 591 9.04 -27.30 -6.22
N ILE A 592 8.54 -26.91 -5.05
CA ILE A 592 8.47 -25.49 -4.66
C ILE A 592 9.90 -25.04 -4.35
N ILE A 593 10.33 -23.96 -4.98
CA ILE A 593 11.67 -23.37 -4.79
C ILE A 593 11.51 -22.01 -4.10
N ASP A 594 12.26 -21.86 -3.01
CA ASP A 594 12.58 -20.66 -2.23
C ASP A 594 11.45 -19.75 -1.70
N VAL A 595 11.26 -19.81 -0.37
CA VAL A 595 10.64 -18.74 0.45
C VAL A 595 11.52 -18.51 1.68
N HIS A 596 12.32 -17.44 1.68
CA HIS A 596 13.22 -17.11 2.79
C HIS A 596 12.56 -16.21 3.84
N LEU A 597 12.40 -16.71 5.07
CA LEU A 597 12.30 -15.94 6.33
C LEU A 597 13.05 -16.71 7.45
N ALA A 598 13.01 -16.24 8.71
CA ALA A 598 13.93 -16.67 9.78
C ALA A 598 13.26 -17.05 11.14
N ALA A 599 14.07 -17.59 12.07
CA ALA A 599 13.69 -18.40 13.25
C ALA A 599 14.53 -17.96 14.50
N ILE A 600 14.52 -18.49 15.75
CA ILE A 600 13.82 -19.52 16.59
C ILE A 600 14.29 -19.26 18.08
N ARG A 601 13.97 -19.83 19.26
CA ARG A 601 13.23 -20.95 19.95
C ARG A 601 13.18 -20.61 21.49
N LEU A 602 12.57 -21.29 22.48
CA LEU A 602 11.66 -22.47 22.69
C LEU A 602 11.15 -22.44 24.16
N HIS A 603 9.89 -22.80 24.49
CA HIS A 603 9.53 -23.81 25.53
C HIS A 603 8.04 -24.16 25.60
N GLU A 604 7.77 -25.33 26.20
CA GLU A 604 6.50 -26.07 26.35
C GLU A 604 5.55 -25.43 27.42
N ASP A 605 4.29 -25.86 27.67
CA ASP A 605 3.72 -27.22 27.60
C ASP A 605 2.16 -27.25 27.58
N PHE A 606 1.57 -28.47 27.57
CA PHE A 606 0.20 -28.88 27.96
C PHE A 606 -0.98 -28.99 26.96
N LEU A 607 -1.03 -30.14 26.27
CA LEU A 607 -2.13 -31.14 26.19
C LEU A 607 -3.66 -30.78 26.16
N ALA A 608 -4.29 -31.26 25.06
CA ALA A 608 -5.57 -32.03 24.97
C ALA A 608 -6.93 -31.40 25.38
N ARG A 609 -7.95 -31.32 24.49
CA ARG A 609 -8.71 -32.45 23.89
C ARG A 609 -9.58 -32.02 22.66
N PRO A 610 -10.13 -32.97 21.86
CA PRO A 610 -11.06 -32.69 20.75
C PRO A 610 -12.54 -32.77 21.15
N ASP A 611 -13.46 -32.10 20.41
CA ASP A 611 -14.61 -32.78 19.76
C ASP A 611 -15.46 -31.87 18.81
N ARG A 612 -16.21 -32.52 17.89
CA ARG A 612 -17.51 -32.14 17.26
C ARG A 612 -17.67 -31.01 16.21
N LEU A 613 -17.76 -31.49 14.96
CA LEU A 613 -18.98 -31.45 14.09
C LEU A 613 -19.75 -30.13 13.86
N GLY A 614 -19.63 -29.60 12.64
CA GLY A 614 -20.63 -29.86 11.59
C GLY A 614 -21.86 -28.93 11.45
N GLY A 615 -21.98 -28.30 10.27
CA GLY A 615 -23.20 -27.60 9.86
C GLY A 615 -23.17 -27.10 8.40
N LEU A 616 -23.76 -27.86 7.46
CA LEU A 616 -24.07 -27.35 6.12
C LEU A 616 -25.37 -26.55 6.14
N ALA A 617 -25.42 -25.46 5.38
CA ALA A 617 -26.65 -24.72 5.08
C ALA A 617 -26.84 -24.59 3.57
N LEU A 618 -27.97 -25.10 3.05
CA LEU A 618 -28.35 -24.97 1.65
C LEU A 618 -29.05 -23.61 1.42
N VAL A 619 -28.64 -22.87 0.39
CA VAL A 619 -29.28 -21.59 0.02
C VAL A 619 -30.37 -21.82 -1.03
N ARG A 620 -31.58 -21.28 -0.81
CA ARG A 620 -32.67 -21.28 -1.80
C ARG A 620 -33.08 -19.85 -2.15
N ARG A 621 -33.19 -19.56 -3.44
CA ARG A 621 -33.48 -18.22 -3.99
C ARG A 621 -34.99 -17.94 -4.03
N GLY A 622 -35.38 -16.71 -3.66
CA GLY A 622 -36.75 -16.18 -3.78
C GLY A 622 -36.85 -15.11 -4.89
N ALA A 623 -38.07 -14.80 -5.33
CA ALA A 623 -38.32 -13.98 -6.52
C ALA A 623 -38.88 -12.58 -6.22
N THR A 624 -37.98 -11.60 -6.10
CA THR A 624 -38.22 -10.17 -6.43
C THR A 624 -36.85 -9.49 -6.64
N GLY A 625 -36.81 -8.42 -7.43
CA GLY A 625 -35.55 -7.78 -7.86
C GLY A 625 -34.83 -7.00 -6.75
N TRP A 626 -33.50 -6.88 -6.88
CA TRP A 626 -32.66 -6.18 -5.90
C TRP A 626 -32.98 -4.69 -5.81
N ARG A 627 -33.36 -4.24 -4.61
CA ARG A 627 -33.13 -2.87 -4.12
C ARG A 627 -32.47 -2.99 -2.75
N VAL A 628 -31.22 -2.56 -2.64
CA VAL A 628 -30.49 -2.58 -1.36
C VAL A 628 -30.58 -1.19 -0.74
N VAL A 629 -31.25 -1.11 0.40
CA VAL A 629 -31.09 -0.02 1.37
C VAL A 629 -30.44 -0.67 2.58
N ILE A 630 -29.25 -0.22 2.97
CA ILE A 630 -28.49 -0.85 4.05
C ILE A 630 -29.12 -0.43 5.39
N VAL A 631 -29.69 -1.42 6.10
CA VAL A 631 -30.14 -1.29 7.49
C VAL A 631 -29.68 -2.54 8.23
N HIS A 632 -28.74 -2.40 9.15
CA HIS A 632 -28.28 -3.51 10.00
C HIS A 632 -29.35 -3.85 11.05
N CYS A 633 -30.22 -4.80 10.72
CA CYS A 633 -31.19 -5.36 11.66
C CYS A 633 -30.70 -6.72 12.20
N VAL A 634 -29.92 -6.70 13.28
CA VAL A 634 -29.66 -7.91 14.08
C VAL A 634 -30.92 -8.21 14.89
N ARG A 635 -31.64 -9.28 14.55
CA ARG A 635 -32.85 -9.69 15.28
C ARG A 635 -32.50 -10.26 16.66
N SER A 636 -32.60 -9.44 17.70
CA SER A 636 -32.82 -9.91 19.06
C SER A 636 -34.29 -10.29 19.25
N SER A 637 -34.59 -11.56 19.51
CA SER A 637 -35.96 -11.99 19.85
C SER A 637 -36.40 -11.42 21.21
N PRO A 638 -37.64 -10.89 21.34
CA PRO A 638 -38.15 -10.41 22.62
C PRO A 638 -38.49 -11.56 23.57
N GLN A 639 -38.44 -11.30 24.88
CA GLN A 639 -38.90 -12.22 25.92
C GLN A 639 -40.44 -12.21 26.04
N GLY A 640 -41.01 -13.31 26.53
CA GLY A 640 -42.18 -13.23 27.43
C GLY A 640 -43.38 -14.12 27.11
N THR A 641 -43.46 -15.27 27.78
CA THR A 641 -44.73 -15.79 28.34
C THR A 641 -44.44 -16.66 29.57
N GLN A 642 -45.30 -16.56 30.58
CA GLN A 642 -45.27 -17.39 31.79
C GLN A 642 -46.08 -18.68 31.59
N VAL A 643 -45.65 -19.79 32.20
CA VAL A 643 -46.54 -20.78 32.85
C VAL A 643 -45.79 -21.36 34.06
N ASN A 644 -46.48 -21.48 35.20
CA ASN A 644 -46.03 -22.12 36.46
C ASN A 644 -46.63 -23.55 36.58
N PRO A 645 -46.24 -24.42 37.53
CA PRO A 645 -45.43 -24.14 38.73
C PRO A 645 -44.08 -24.88 38.83
#